data_AF-A0A3M8AQU7-F1
#
_entry.id   AF-A0A3M8AQU7-F1
#
_cell.length_a   1.000
_cell.length_b   1.000
_cell.length_c   1.000
_cell.angle_alpha   90.00
_cell.angle_beta   90.00
_cell.angle_gamma   90.00
#
_symmetry.space_group_name_H-M   'P 1'
#
loop_
_entity.id
_entity.type
_entity.pdbx_description
1 polymer ?
#
loop_
_entity_poly.entity_id
_entity_poly.type
_entity_poly.pdbx_seq_one_letter_code
_entity_poly.pdbx_strand_id
1 'polypeptide(L)'
;MRKRTFGSKMLTACLALSALLVQVAPPSYAANEPQQKAETGKAAQETVEFTDLGNSYARNAVNRLAGLHLISGQGDGRFNPQNTMSRQDIAVLLTKVVGLQPSQIEQAVFADVPKESPYAPFVYGLADLGVMTGRGNQTLGGSDPLTRQELAVILSRLMKASGVTKAPAQSTVAYSDEAEIADYAKAAVEEVTNQRWMQGAAGKFNPGGTVTRAEAAVIAERVLDARYQQAEQVDFTVDTPRLSVLAGTSERLVVKSAKGDELPFTPIFAFDRPELGTVLADGTFVAGPTPGKGNLTVTVGYKTVTVPVEIKDAGKPPVAEAGESGSTGTTAPTVTAPADSPQAGESKPATESEKTETDPATAADDAQQPAEEKEAVEPAEQDELVNIAPGSFTSVATFGPPDSYFQQVEKQYPGPVGGLVTPSEEWTGYNRQFGRKVTVALNEAKPLERVALTFKQQKTSGITLPEYMEVEVSRDGKAWSYAGRAVHDVPASENQVVVRTLAVTLPDVQTRYVRVSFPVKVFAFARQLEVWAKNESDWQGGAVLLPPPSPAKATQDQKATRRVENMLLAYSGAYGERGTWTKEDFLPMVGYRTADGYMRDQMFDTILFLPYQNMPVTKDGWRGYMNDLFGTGKQLDALNQAMREYNRLRGTLYTTPTQENVVLALPYPNAAQTNFGQIADNKPSLSFNPAGIGEEQAYLNRKAALEWYFQELQKRWNKEGYAYLKLEGIYWFHELIEDSAPKERTLIRDMASMVHNEALRFYWIPYYGAPGVAEWKSLSFDYAFLQPNYYSDKPVQLDRIEGVLDVVSKYGMGVEIEGDERMYRDPKFYQTYYNQLVAAHKLGMDKNNIHAYYYGSKTLIESANSKDPVMRAIYDDTYKWMRGRFDREEYFEATELP
;
A
#
# COMPACT_ATOMS: atom_id res chain seq x y z
N MET A 1 75.66 -14.04 44.00
CA MET A 1 75.45 -14.91 42.81
C MET A 1 74.26 -14.39 42.00
N ARG A 2 74.03 -14.94 40.79
CA ARG A 2 72.87 -14.83 39.84
C ARG A 2 71.58 -14.14 40.37
N LYS A 3 71.01 -13.13 39.66
CA LYS A 3 70.00 -13.18 38.54
C LYS A 3 68.59 -13.67 39.00
N ARG A 4 67.41 -13.24 38.47
CA ARG A 4 67.04 -12.41 37.28
C ARG A 4 65.53 -11.97 37.30
N THR A 5 65.22 -10.77 36.78
CA THR A 5 64.13 -10.34 35.84
C THR A 5 62.72 -10.98 35.73
N PHE A 6 61.72 -10.11 35.50
CA PHE A 6 60.43 -10.28 34.75
C PHE A 6 59.34 -11.21 35.38
N GLY A 7 58.03 -11.13 35.04
CA GLY A 7 57.28 -10.11 34.27
C GLY A 7 56.13 -10.65 33.36
N SER A 8 55.10 -9.82 33.10
CA SER A 8 54.13 -9.85 31.97
C SER A 8 52.92 -10.84 31.95
N LYS A 9 51.75 -10.27 31.54
CA LYS A 9 50.50 -10.89 30.98
C LYS A 9 49.59 -11.71 31.94
N MET A 10 48.29 -11.97 31.68
CA MET A 10 47.13 -11.36 30.95
C MET A 10 46.17 -12.49 30.49
N LEU A 11 44.85 -12.21 30.47
CA LEU A 11 43.76 -12.81 29.65
C LEU A 11 42.83 -13.93 30.23
N THR A 12 41.53 -13.72 30.00
CA THR A 12 40.41 -14.67 29.71
C THR A 12 39.48 -15.29 30.79
N ALA A 13 38.19 -15.40 30.40
CA ALA A 13 37.19 -16.45 30.70
C ALA A 13 36.23 -16.39 31.93
N CYS A 14 35.13 -15.62 31.75
CA CYS A 14 33.69 -15.98 31.86
C CYS A 14 33.10 -17.08 32.81
N LEU A 15 31.93 -16.71 33.39
CA LEU A 15 30.67 -17.46 33.61
C LEU A 15 30.36 -18.28 34.90
N ALA A 16 29.05 -18.28 35.24
CA ALA A 16 28.29 -19.08 36.24
C ALA A 16 28.50 -18.80 37.76
N LEU A 17 27.54 -19.00 38.70
CA LEU A 17 26.06 -18.86 38.71
C LEU A 17 25.53 -18.91 40.19
N SER A 18 24.39 -18.27 40.52
CA SER A 18 23.47 -18.53 41.68
C SER A 18 24.02 -18.62 43.14
N ALA A 19 23.74 -17.64 44.03
CA ALA A 19 22.59 -17.52 44.99
C ALA A 19 22.94 -18.01 46.44
N LEU A 20 22.15 -17.98 47.54
CA LEU A 20 20.73 -17.72 47.87
C LEU A 20 20.54 -17.05 49.28
N LEU A 21 19.38 -16.39 49.54
CA LEU A 21 18.72 -16.11 50.86
C LEU A 21 19.43 -15.18 51.89
N VAL A 22 18.81 -14.59 52.94
CA VAL A 22 17.52 -14.79 53.70
C VAL A 22 16.79 -13.43 53.98
N GLN A 23 15.46 -13.44 54.18
CA GLN A 23 14.63 -12.28 54.61
C GLN A 23 14.20 -12.35 56.11
N VAL A 24 13.78 -11.21 56.68
CA VAL A 24 12.77 -11.16 57.77
C VAL A 24 11.81 -9.97 57.54
N ALA A 25 10.51 -10.16 57.78
CA ALA A 25 9.45 -9.14 57.77
C ALA A 25 8.61 -9.23 59.06
N PRO A 26 7.85 -8.19 59.45
CA PRO A 26 6.36 -8.25 59.30
C PRO A 26 5.71 -6.84 59.19
N PRO A 27 4.36 -6.67 59.29
CA PRO A 27 3.24 -7.60 59.06
C PRO A 27 2.31 -7.11 57.90
N SER A 28 1.19 -7.80 57.68
CA SER A 28 0.24 -7.52 56.58
C SER A 28 -1.13 -6.99 57.02
N TYR A 29 -1.80 -6.31 56.09
CA TYR A 29 -3.26 -6.33 55.91
C TYR A 29 -3.53 -6.51 54.40
N ALA A 30 -4.64 -7.16 54.03
CA ALA A 30 -4.83 -7.67 52.66
C ALA A 30 -6.12 -7.17 51.99
N ALA A 31 -5.98 -6.78 50.71
CA ALA A 31 -7.03 -6.67 49.71
C ALA A 31 -6.41 -7.00 48.33
N ASN A 32 -7.19 -7.52 47.39
CA ASN A 32 -6.66 -8.10 46.15
C ASN A 32 -6.58 -7.09 45.00
N GLU A 33 -5.41 -6.98 44.37
CA GLU A 33 -5.25 -6.51 42.97
C GLU A 33 -4.21 -7.38 42.23
N PRO A 34 -4.43 -7.71 40.93
CA PRO A 34 -3.46 -8.43 40.11
C PRO A 34 -2.33 -7.50 39.64
N GLN A 35 -1.09 -7.98 39.69
CA GLN A 35 0.11 -7.16 39.45
C GLN A 35 0.29 -6.78 37.97
N GLN A 36 0.39 -5.47 37.71
CA GLN A 36 1.01 -4.98 36.47
C GLN A 36 2.49 -5.37 36.41
N LYS A 37 3.01 -5.59 35.20
CA LYS A 37 4.41 -5.93 34.94
C LYS A 37 4.96 -4.93 33.92
N ALA A 38 6.16 -4.41 34.18
CA ALA A 38 6.68 -3.22 33.51
C ALA A 38 6.78 -3.34 31.98
N GLU A 39 6.35 -2.29 31.28
CA GLU A 39 6.35 -2.18 29.83
C GLU A 39 7.66 -1.58 29.30
N THR A 40 8.21 -2.15 28.23
CA THR A 40 9.34 -1.59 27.48
C THR A 40 8.83 -0.98 26.17
N GLY A 41 8.37 0.28 26.25
CA GLY A 41 7.71 0.99 25.14
C GLY A 41 8.57 1.09 23.87
N LYS A 42 8.16 0.36 22.83
CA LYS A 42 8.74 0.41 21.48
C LYS A 42 7.94 1.41 20.64
N ALA A 43 8.42 2.66 20.56
CA ALA A 43 7.66 3.79 20.02
C ALA A 43 7.15 3.54 18.58
N ALA A 44 5.82 3.55 18.43
CA ALA A 44 5.15 3.53 17.14
C ALA A 44 4.81 4.98 16.73
N GLN A 45 5.07 5.34 15.47
CA GLN A 45 4.35 6.45 14.83
C GLN A 45 2.88 6.03 14.67
N GLU A 46 2.03 6.53 15.55
CA GLU A 46 0.58 6.38 15.53
C GLU A 46 -0.07 7.42 14.61
N THR A 47 -1.16 7.05 13.93
CA THR A 47 -2.07 8.04 13.32
C THR A 47 -2.90 8.68 14.44
N VAL A 48 -2.42 9.78 15.00
CA VAL A 48 -3.00 10.41 16.19
C VAL A 48 -4.29 11.17 15.84
N GLU A 49 -5.41 10.44 15.78
CA GLU A 49 -6.76 11.04 15.75
C GLU A 49 -7.28 11.30 17.17
N PHE A 50 -8.01 12.40 17.35
CA PHE A 50 -8.56 12.79 18.64
C PHE A 50 -10.09 12.83 18.64
N THR A 51 -10.68 12.16 19.62
CA THR A 51 -12.12 11.93 19.75
C THR A 51 -12.96 13.20 19.86
N ASP A 52 -12.38 14.30 20.34
CA ASP A 52 -13.06 15.58 20.57
C ASP A 52 -12.84 16.63 19.46
N LEU A 53 -12.33 16.23 18.29
CA LEU A 53 -12.24 17.11 17.11
C LEU A 53 -13.49 17.08 16.22
N GLY A 54 -14.14 15.93 16.02
CA GLY A 54 -15.34 15.80 15.19
C GLY A 54 -15.18 16.42 13.79
N ASN A 55 -16.00 17.44 13.49
CA ASN A 55 -15.95 18.25 12.26
C ASN A 55 -15.29 19.63 12.46
N SER A 56 -14.38 19.77 13.43
CA SER A 56 -13.65 21.02 13.69
C SER A 56 -12.83 21.48 12.49
N TYR A 57 -12.83 22.79 12.23
CA TYR A 57 -12.02 23.43 11.18
C TYR A 57 -10.51 23.12 11.33
N ALA A 58 -10.05 22.83 12.55
CA ALA A 58 -8.65 22.52 12.85
C ALA A 58 -8.29 21.04 12.71
N ARG A 59 -9.25 20.14 12.40
CA ARG A 59 -9.02 18.68 12.44
C ARG A 59 -7.82 18.24 11.61
N ASN A 60 -7.75 18.70 10.36
CA ASN A 60 -6.69 18.28 9.44
C ASN A 60 -5.32 18.80 9.90
N ALA A 61 -5.23 20.07 10.29
CA ALA A 61 -4.02 20.68 10.86
C ALA A 61 -3.53 19.94 12.11
N VAL A 62 -4.45 19.61 13.04
CA VAL A 62 -4.13 18.90 14.28
C VAL A 62 -3.63 17.48 13.98
N ASN A 63 -4.36 16.70 13.17
CA ASN A 63 -3.96 15.34 12.83
C ASN A 63 -2.59 15.32 12.10
N ARG A 64 -2.37 16.24 11.16
CA ARG A 64 -1.10 16.38 10.42
C ARG A 64 0.07 16.71 11.35
N LEU A 65 -0.07 17.75 12.19
CA LEU A 65 0.98 18.15 13.12
C LEU A 65 1.23 17.10 14.22
N ALA A 66 0.23 16.28 14.57
CA ALA A 66 0.38 15.21 15.56
C ALA A 66 1.07 13.95 14.99
N GLY A 67 0.77 13.57 13.74
CA GLY A 67 1.52 12.53 13.01
C GLY A 67 2.99 12.89 12.74
N LEU A 68 3.28 14.19 12.60
CA LEU A 68 4.64 14.75 12.57
C LEU A 68 5.25 14.99 13.97
N HIS A 69 4.54 14.64 15.05
CA HIS A 69 4.94 14.83 16.46
C HIS A 69 5.28 16.29 16.87
N LEU A 70 4.84 17.25 16.06
CA LEU A 70 4.99 18.69 16.31
C LEU A 70 4.06 19.14 17.45
N ILE A 71 2.85 18.58 17.51
CA ILE A 71 1.87 18.78 18.59
C ILE A 71 1.41 17.44 19.19
N SER A 72 0.84 17.45 20.39
CA SER A 72 0.30 16.26 21.08
C SER A 72 -1.08 16.52 21.69
N GLY A 73 -1.79 15.46 22.05
CA GLY A 73 -3.00 15.52 22.88
C GLY A 73 -2.71 15.88 24.33
N GLN A 74 -3.75 15.82 25.17
CA GLN A 74 -3.68 16.11 26.61
C GLN A 74 -4.11 14.92 27.50
N GLY A 75 -4.21 13.72 26.94
CA GLY A 75 -4.71 12.50 27.61
C GLY A 75 -5.94 11.91 26.90
N ASP A 76 -6.37 10.73 27.32
CA ASP A 76 -7.67 10.10 27.04
C ASP A 76 -8.14 10.07 25.57
N GLY A 77 -7.22 10.06 24.59
CA GLY A 77 -7.55 10.17 23.16
C GLY A 77 -8.16 11.52 22.78
N ARG A 78 -7.79 12.61 23.47
CA ARG A 78 -8.34 13.97 23.33
C ARG A 78 -7.29 15.03 23.04
N PHE A 79 -7.68 16.00 22.23
CA PHE A 79 -6.88 17.18 21.90
C PHE A 79 -7.24 18.40 22.76
N ASN A 80 -8.48 18.49 23.25
CA ASN A 80 -9.08 19.66 23.87
C ASN A 80 -8.92 20.93 23.02
N PRO A 81 -9.54 21.00 21.82
CA PRO A 81 -9.35 22.07 20.84
C PRO A 81 -9.60 23.49 21.36
N GLN A 82 -10.49 23.67 22.34
CA GLN A 82 -10.88 24.96 22.90
C GLN A 82 -10.02 25.43 24.09
N ASN A 83 -9.12 24.58 24.62
CA ASN A 83 -8.23 25.00 25.69
C ASN A 83 -7.28 26.10 25.18
N THR A 84 -7.03 27.11 26.01
CA THR A 84 -6.14 28.24 25.70
C THR A 84 -4.67 27.81 25.77
N MET A 85 -3.84 28.36 24.88
CA MET A 85 -2.39 28.19 24.85
C MET A 85 -1.69 29.27 25.68
N SER A 86 -0.68 28.88 26.46
CA SER A 86 0.23 29.83 27.13
C SER A 86 1.36 30.29 26.22
N ARG A 87 2.12 31.32 26.64
CA ARG A 87 3.31 31.80 25.91
C ARG A 87 4.34 30.68 25.70
N GLN A 88 4.57 29.84 26.73
CA GLN A 88 5.55 28.75 26.65
C GLN A 88 5.09 27.55 25.81
N ASP A 89 3.79 27.24 25.75
CA ASP A 89 3.25 26.21 24.84
C ASP A 89 3.50 26.58 23.37
N ILE A 90 3.30 27.86 23.05
CA ILE A 90 3.56 28.43 21.72
C ILE A 90 5.07 28.45 21.42
N ALA A 91 5.93 28.64 22.42
CA ALA A 91 7.38 28.53 22.25
C ALA A 91 7.79 27.13 21.78
N VAL A 92 7.27 26.09 22.43
CA VAL A 92 7.52 24.68 22.06
C VAL A 92 6.99 24.39 20.65
N LEU A 93 5.74 24.78 20.37
CA LEU A 93 5.10 24.51 19.07
C LEU A 93 5.85 25.18 17.91
N LEU A 94 6.14 26.48 18.01
CA LEU A 94 6.82 27.22 16.93
C LEU A 94 8.27 26.75 16.72
N THR A 95 9.02 26.48 17.80
CA THR A 95 10.40 25.95 17.73
C THR A 95 10.43 24.64 16.94
N LYS A 96 9.55 23.69 17.28
CA LYS A 96 9.40 22.42 16.56
C LYS A 96 9.03 22.63 15.09
N VAL A 97 8.04 23.48 14.81
CA VAL A 97 7.50 23.74 13.46
C VAL A 97 8.54 24.33 12.51
N VAL A 98 9.46 25.19 12.98
CA VAL A 98 10.51 25.76 12.10
C VAL A 98 11.78 24.90 12.00
N GLY A 99 11.85 23.78 12.75
CA GLY A 99 12.99 22.86 12.81
C GLY A 99 14.15 23.32 13.71
N LEU A 100 13.91 24.31 14.57
CA LEU A 100 14.93 24.86 15.47
C LEU A 100 15.28 23.85 16.57
N GLN A 101 16.58 23.61 16.75
CA GLN A 101 17.09 22.67 17.74
C GLN A 101 17.01 23.26 19.16
N PRO A 102 16.74 22.43 20.20
CA PRO A 102 16.72 22.89 21.60
C PRO A 102 18.05 23.55 22.01
N SER A 103 17.98 24.81 22.49
CA SER A 103 19.17 25.59 22.86
C SER A 103 19.84 25.08 24.15
N GLN A 104 21.17 25.09 24.20
CA GLN A 104 21.95 24.78 25.40
C GLN A 104 22.09 26.03 26.26
N ILE A 105 21.29 26.11 27.31
CA ILE A 105 21.15 27.30 28.15
C ILE A 105 22.40 27.44 29.04
N GLU A 106 23.29 28.39 28.75
CA GLU A 106 24.40 28.70 29.65
C GLU A 106 23.87 29.36 30.93
N GLN A 107 23.08 30.43 30.78
CA GLN A 107 22.46 31.19 31.87
C GLN A 107 20.96 31.44 31.59
N ALA A 108 20.09 31.14 32.56
CA ALA A 108 18.68 31.52 32.51
C ALA A 108 18.51 32.98 32.93
N VAL A 109 17.76 33.77 32.14
CA VAL A 109 17.47 35.20 32.40
C VAL A 109 16.00 35.49 32.71
N PHE A 110 15.13 34.48 32.64
CA PHE A 110 13.73 34.54 33.06
C PHE A 110 13.52 33.69 34.32
N ALA A 111 13.12 34.30 35.43
CA ALA A 111 12.91 33.65 36.72
C ALA A 111 11.70 32.70 36.73
N ASP A 112 10.72 32.94 35.85
CA ASP A 112 9.57 32.07 35.62
C ASP A 112 9.86 30.93 34.61
N VAL A 113 10.99 30.99 33.90
CA VAL A 113 11.49 29.90 33.03
C VAL A 113 12.95 29.59 33.39
N PRO A 114 13.20 28.94 34.56
CA PRO A 114 14.54 28.52 34.96
C PRO A 114 15.13 27.49 34.00
N LYS A 115 16.45 27.29 34.04
CA LYS A 115 17.19 26.40 33.12
C LYS A 115 16.69 24.95 33.14
N GLU A 116 16.15 24.52 34.27
CA GLU A 116 15.62 23.19 34.53
C GLU A 116 14.17 23.00 34.04
N SER A 117 13.51 24.07 33.57
CA SER A 117 12.15 23.99 33.03
C SER A 117 12.14 23.26 31.68
N PRO A 118 11.21 22.33 31.42
CA PRO A 118 11.13 21.62 30.14
C PRO A 118 10.81 22.55 28.95
N TYR A 119 10.26 23.74 29.21
CA TYR A 119 10.01 24.77 28.19
C TYR A 119 11.28 25.57 27.84
N ALA A 120 12.28 25.58 28.72
CA ALA A 120 13.43 26.49 28.63
C ALA A 120 14.23 26.36 27.32
N PRO A 121 14.59 25.16 26.81
CA PRO A 121 15.37 25.06 25.58
C PRO A 121 14.68 25.64 24.33
N PHE A 122 13.35 25.69 24.35
CA PHE A 122 12.50 26.23 23.29
C PHE A 122 12.29 27.74 23.48
N VAL A 123 12.03 28.17 24.71
CA VAL A 123 11.91 29.59 25.11
C VAL A 123 13.20 30.35 24.83
N TYR A 124 14.35 29.84 25.27
CA TYR A 124 15.63 30.51 25.08
C TYR A 124 16.06 30.46 23.62
N GLY A 125 15.88 29.34 22.90
CA GLY A 125 16.14 29.30 21.45
C GLY A 125 15.35 30.34 20.64
N LEU A 126 14.10 30.64 21.01
CA LEU A 126 13.33 31.73 20.40
C LEU A 126 13.70 33.13 20.94
N ALA A 127 14.28 33.23 22.14
CA ALA A 127 14.79 34.51 22.67
C ALA A 127 16.14 34.88 22.04
N ASP A 128 17.01 33.89 21.79
CA ASP A 128 18.29 34.02 21.09
C ASP A 128 18.09 34.55 19.66
N LEU A 129 17.02 34.11 18.98
CA LEU A 129 16.56 34.62 17.68
C LEU A 129 15.77 35.95 17.75
N GLY A 130 15.60 36.55 18.92
CA GLY A 130 14.81 37.78 19.13
C GLY A 130 13.30 37.64 18.88
N VAL A 131 12.80 36.42 18.72
CA VAL A 131 11.38 36.12 18.48
C VAL A 131 10.58 36.32 19.76
N MET A 132 11.03 35.72 20.86
CA MET A 132 10.45 35.91 22.19
C MET A 132 11.22 36.96 23.00
N THR A 133 10.46 37.76 23.76
CA THR A 133 10.99 38.78 24.66
C THR A 133 10.21 38.74 25.98
N GLY A 134 10.91 38.99 27.09
CA GLY A 134 10.28 39.08 28.41
C GLY A 134 9.34 40.27 28.56
N ARG A 135 8.51 40.23 29.61
CA ARG A 135 7.53 41.27 29.98
C ARG A 135 8.11 42.33 30.93
N GLY A 136 9.32 42.13 31.44
CA GLY A 136 10.01 43.02 32.40
C GLY A 136 10.49 42.23 33.62
N ASN A 137 11.22 42.87 34.56
CA ASN A 137 11.60 42.29 35.87
C ASN A 137 12.14 40.84 35.84
N GLN A 138 12.91 40.47 34.81
CA GLN A 138 13.39 39.09 34.57
C GLN A 138 12.25 38.06 34.47
N THR A 139 11.11 38.38 33.84
CA THR A 139 10.03 37.42 33.56
C THR A 139 9.66 37.34 32.09
N LEU A 140 9.26 36.14 31.63
CA LEU A 140 8.68 35.90 30.32
C LEU A 140 7.16 36.11 30.31
N GLY A 141 6.51 35.76 31.42
CA GLY A 141 5.08 35.45 31.46
C GLY A 141 4.80 34.05 30.91
N GLY A 142 5.68 33.07 31.14
CA GLY A 142 5.67 31.77 30.43
C GLY A 142 4.31 31.06 30.49
N SER A 143 3.72 30.99 31.68
CA SER A 143 2.40 30.41 31.95
C SER A 143 1.22 31.25 31.45
N ASP A 144 1.43 32.50 31.07
CA ASP A 144 0.33 33.44 30.81
C ASP A 144 -0.40 33.07 29.50
N PRO A 145 -1.75 33.15 29.47
CA PRO A 145 -2.54 33.05 28.25
C PRO A 145 -2.02 33.99 27.15
N LEU A 146 -1.74 33.45 25.96
CA LEU A 146 -1.29 34.27 24.84
C LEU A 146 -2.49 34.93 24.15
N THR A 147 -2.45 36.25 23.99
CA THR A 147 -3.45 36.99 23.21
C THR A 147 -3.14 36.95 21.71
N ARG A 148 -4.17 37.07 20.86
CA ARG A 148 -4.03 37.04 19.39
C ARG A 148 -3.10 38.14 18.86
N GLN A 149 -3.14 39.35 19.45
CA GLN A 149 -2.21 40.43 19.07
C GLN A 149 -0.74 40.12 19.46
N GLU A 150 -0.50 39.44 20.58
CA GLU A 150 0.85 39.03 20.96
C GLU A 150 1.37 37.87 20.10
N LEU A 151 0.50 36.94 19.70
CA LEU A 151 0.87 35.90 18.72
C LEU A 151 1.25 36.53 17.38
N ALA A 152 0.52 37.56 16.92
CA ALA A 152 0.90 38.29 15.71
C ALA A 152 2.31 38.90 15.82
N VAL A 153 2.66 39.50 16.97
CA VAL A 153 4.02 40.03 17.24
C VAL A 153 5.08 38.91 17.23
N ILE A 154 4.81 37.78 17.86
CA ILE A 154 5.71 36.61 17.87
C ILE A 154 5.93 36.08 16.44
N LEU A 155 4.85 35.94 15.66
CA LEU A 155 4.91 35.45 14.28
C LEU A 155 5.59 36.42 13.32
N SER A 156 5.36 37.74 13.43
CA SER A 156 6.07 38.78 12.66
C SER A 156 7.58 38.71 12.90
N ARG A 157 8.00 38.55 14.16
CA ARG A 157 9.42 38.36 14.50
C ARG A 157 9.96 37.02 14.01
N LEU A 158 9.19 35.93 14.12
CA LEU A 158 9.57 34.62 13.59
C LEU A 158 9.74 34.66 12.07
N MET A 159 8.85 35.36 11.35
CA MET A 159 8.92 35.57 9.91
C MET A 159 10.23 36.28 9.52
N LYS A 160 10.59 37.34 10.27
CA LYS A 160 11.87 38.05 10.11
C LYS A 160 13.08 37.16 10.42
N ALA A 161 13.09 36.48 11.57
CA ALA A 161 14.20 35.63 12.00
C ALA A 161 14.40 34.39 11.12
N SER A 162 13.33 33.89 10.49
CA SER A 162 13.37 32.74 9.58
C SER A 162 13.65 33.13 8.12
N GLY A 163 13.87 34.41 7.80
CA GLY A 163 14.06 34.88 6.42
C GLY A 163 12.85 34.67 5.50
N VAL A 164 11.62 34.65 6.05
CA VAL A 164 10.40 34.43 5.27
C VAL A 164 10.03 35.73 4.55
N THR A 165 9.98 35.67 3.21
CA THR A 165 9.55 36.79 2.38
C THR A 165 8.11 37.20 2.73
N LYS A 166 7.94 38.46 3.14
CA LYS A 166 6.62 39.05 3.39
C LYS A 166 5.81 39.11 2.10
N ALA A 167 4.56 38.67 2.16
CA ALA A 167 3.60 38.87 1.09
C ALA A 167 3.41 40.38 0.82
N PRO A 168 3.26 40.81 -0.44
CA PRO A 168 2.94 42.19 -0.76
C PRO A 168 1.56 42.55 -0.17
N ALA A 169 1.38 43.80 0.26
CA ALA A 169 0.15 44.29 0.86
C ALA A 169 -1.02 44.32 -0.15
N GLN A 170 -1.74 43.19 -0.27
CA GLN A 170 -2.89 43.03 -1.16
C GLN A 170 -4.16 43.59 -0.51
N SER A 171 -4.22 44.92 -0.45
CA SER A 171 -5.24 45.74 0.23
C SER A 171 -5.28 45.61 1.76
N THR A 172 -5.52 46.72 2.44
CA THR A 172 -5.74 46.74 3.89
C THR A 172 -7.05 46.03 4.23
N VAL A 173 -6.96 44.83 4.81
CA VAL A 173 -8.10 44.15 5.44
C VAL A 173 -8.48 44.94 6.69
N ALA A 174 -9.31 45.97 6.50
CA ALA A 174 -9.74 46.86 7.57
C ALA A 174 -10.59 46.10 8.58
N TYR A 175 -10.04 45.86 9.77
CA TYR A 175 -10.74 45.19 10.85
C TYR A 175 -11.61 46.20 11.61
N SER A 176 -12.88 45.87 11.84
CA SER A 176 -13.83 46.75 12.54
C SER A 176 -13.49 47.01 14.02
N ASP A 177 -12.52 46.28 14.56
CA ASP A 177 -11.91 46.43 15.87
C ASP A 177 -10.42 46.84 15.82
N GLU A 178 -9.95 47.44 14.72
CA GLU A 178 -8.56 47.93 14.59
C GLU A 178 -8.17 48.90 15.72
N ALA A 179 -9.13 49.70 16.21
CA ALA A 179 -8.95 50.59 17.36
C ALA A 179 -8.73 49.86 18.71
N GLU A 180 -9.06 48.57 18.79
CA GLU A 180 -8.81 47.71 19.96
C GLU A 180 -7.38 47.08 19.90
N ILE A 181 -6.66 47.19 18.78
CA ILE A 181 -5.29 46.68 18.62
C ILE A 181 -4.32 47.64 19.31
N ALA A 182 -3.49 47.14 20.23
CA ALA A 182 -2.46 47.95 20.88
C ALA A 182 -1.38 48.41 19.90
N ASP A 183 -0.85 49.62 20.06
CA ASP A 183 0.07 50.25 19.08
C ASP A 183 1.31 49.41 18.76
N TYR A 184 1.84 48.66 19.74
CA TYR A 184 2.99 47.77 19.55
C TYR A 184 2.71 46.57 18.62
N ALA A 185 1.43 46.25 18.38
CA ALA A 185 1.00 45.08 17.62
C ALA A 185 0.45 45.40 16.22
N LYS A 186 0.05 46.66 15.94
CA LYS A 186 -0.64 47.04 14.68
C LYS A 186 0.09 46.56 13.41
N ALA A 187 1.37 46.90 13.27
CA ALA A 187 2.18 46.48 12.12
C ALA A 187 2.34 44.94 12.05
N ALA A 188 2.43 44.25 13.20
CA ALA A 188 2.53 42.81 13.22
C ALA A 188 1.22 42.10 12.82
N VAL A 189 0.06 42.67 13.21
CA VAL A 189 -1.28 42.19 12.79
C VAL A 189 -1.48 42.36 11.29
N GLU A 190 -1.02 43.48 10.72
CA GLU A 190 -1.00 43.70 9.27
C GLU A 190 -0.12 42.65 8.57
N GLU A 191 1.11 42.42 9.04
CA GLU A 191 2.05 41.45 8.46
C GLU A 191 1.49 40.02 8.46
N VAL A 192 0.97 39.52 9.59
CA VAL A 192 0.43 38.14 9.64
C VAL A 192 -0.88 37.98 8.87
N THR A 193 -1.63 39.07 8.67
CA THR A 193 -2.84 39.10 7.84
C THR A 193 -2.48 39.03 6.36
N ASN A 194 -1.52 39.85 5.91
CA ASN A 194 -1.01 39.83 4.54
C ASN A 194 -0.37 38.47 4.19
N GLN A 195 0.39 37.87 5.12
CA GLN A 195 0.93 36.51 5.00
C GLN A 195 -0.14 35.41 5.09
N ARG A 196 -1.40 35.75 5.40
CA ARG A 196 -2.54 34.84 5.66
C ARG A 196 -2.33 33.84 6.80
N TRP A 197 -1.24 33.96 7.56
CA TRP A 197 -0.90 33.11 8.72
C TRP A 197 -1.97 33.23 9.81
N MET A 198 -2.31 34.46 10.21
CA MET A 198 -3.49 34.75 11.04
C MET A 198 -4.51 35.53 10.22
N GLN A 199 -5.80 35.37 10.55
CA GLN A 199 -6.90 36.08 9.91
C GLN A 199 -7.95 36.43 10.97
N GLY A 200 -8.71 37.49 10.74
CA GLY A 200 -9.90 37.80 11.54
C GLY A 200 -11.11 36.93 11.20
N ALA A 201 -12.15 37.02 12.02
CA ALA A 201 -13.44 36.37 11.81
C ALA A 201 -14.56 37.41 11.82
N ALA A 202 -15.56 37.28 10.96
CA ALA A 202 -16.72 38.20 10.85
C ALA A 202 -16.34 39.71 10.78
N GLY A 203 -15.21 40.04 10.15
CA GLY A 203 -14.74 41.43 10.04
C GLY A 203 -14.04 41.99 11.29
N LYS A 204 -13.64 41.14 12.24
CA LYS A 204 -12.88 41.50 13.46
C LYS A 204 -11.60 40.68 13.60
N PHE A 205 -10.51 41.30 14.04
CA PHE A 205 -9.27 40.58 14.38
C PHE A 205 -9.31 39.96 15.78
N ASN A 206 -10.12 40.50 16.69
CA ASN A 206 -10.18 40.16 18.12
C ASN A 206 -8.79 40.18 18.81
N PRO A 207 -8.13 41.34 18.90
CA PRO A 207 -6.75 41.45 19.38
C PRO A 207 -6.55 40.95 20.82
N GLY A 208 -7.52 41.22 21.70
CA GLY A 208 -7.50 40.80 23.11
C GLY A 208 -7.92 39.35 23.36
N GLY A 209 -8.49 38.65 22.36
CA GLY A 209 -8.90 37.26 22.49
C GLY A 209 -7.70 36.33 22.74
N THR A 210 -7.89 35.28 23.56
CA THR A 210 -6.86 34.27 23.79
C THR A 210 -6.77 33.26 22.65
N VAL A 211 -5.56 32.75 22.39
CA VAL A 211 -5.32 31.76 21.34
C VAL A 211 -5.71 30.37 21.84
N THR A 212 -6.57 29.67 21.09
CA THR A 212 -6.95 28.27 21.37
C THR A 212 -5.95 27.27 20.78
N ARG A 213 -5.91 26.05 21.31
CA ARG A 213 -5.13 24.94 20.75
C ARG A 213 -5.50 24.62 19.29
N ALA A 214 -6.78 24.72 18.93
CA ALA A 214 -7.25 24.57 17.56
C ALA A 214 -6.70 25.66 16.62
N GLU A 215 -6.74 26.93 17.05
CA GLU A 215 -6.20 28.03 16.25
C GLU A 215 -4.68 27.92 16.11
N ALA A 216 -3.97 27.63 17.21
CA ALA A 216 -2.52 27.47 17.22
C ALA A 216 -2.05 26.36 16.27
N ALA A 217 -2.79 25.25 16.15
CA ALA A 217 -2.50 24.19 15.19
C ALA A 217 -2.65 24.65 13.72
N VAL A 218 -3.73 25.36 13.38
CA VAL A 218 -3.94 25.87 12.01
C VAL A 218 -2.91 26.94 11.63
N ILE A 219 -2.49 27.77 12.59
CA ILE A 219 -1.39 28.73 12.40
C ILE A 219 -0.06 27.99 12.19
N ALA A 220 0.25 27.00 13.04
CA ALA A 220 1.47 26.21 12.97
C ALA A 220 1.58 25.45 11.63
N GLU A 221 0.48 24.91 11.09
CA GLU A 221 0.44 24.29 9.77
C GLU A 221 0.86 25.28 8.67
N ARG A 222 0.33 26.51 8.67
CA ARG A 222 0.68 27.55 7.69
C ARG A 222 2.13 28.00 7.76
N VAL A 223 2.73 28.00 8.97
CA VAL A 223 4.16 28.26 9.16
C VAL A 223 5.00 27.10 8.65
N LEU A 224 4.58 25.84 8.87
CA LEU A 224 5.24 24.65 8.34
C LEU A 224 5.25 24.64 6.80
N ASP A 225 4.11 24.93 6.17
CA ASP A 225 4.01 25.01 4.71
C ASP A 225 4.89 26.12 4.11
N ALA A 226 4.99 27.28 4.80
CA ALA A 226 5.94 28.34 4.42
C ALA A 226 7.41 27.89 4.55
N ARG A 227 7.77 27.08 5.56
CA ARG A 227 9.12 26.50 5.70
C ARG A 227 9.41 25.48 4.59
N TYR A 228 8.43 24.69 4.16
CA TYR A 228 8.60 23.79 3.00
C TYR A 228 8.79 24.57 1.69
N GLN A 229 8.05 25.66 1.47
CA GLN A 229 8.26 26.54 0.31
C GLN A 229 9.65 27.21 0.32
N GLN A 230 10.16 27.63 1.49
CA GLN A 230 11.54 28.09 1.61
C GLN A 230 12.56 26.99 1.30
N ALA A 231 12.32 25.75 1.74
CA ALA A 231 13.22 24.62 1.49
C ALA A 231 13.29 24.25 0.00
N GLU A 232 12.21 24.47 -0.75
CA GLU A 232 12.16 24.28 -2.20
C GLU A 232 12.86 25.42 -2.96
N GLN A 233 12.72 26.66 -2.50
CA GLN A 233 13.20 27.86 -3.20
C GLN A 233 14.62 28.32 -2.81
N VAL A 234 15.19 27.85 -1.70
CA VAL A 234 16.54 28.22 -1.24
C VAL A 234 17.59 28.00 -2.32
N ASP A 235 18.61 28.86 -2.41
CA ASP A 235 19.68 28.76 -3.40
C ASP A 235 21.03 29.13 -2.80
N PHE A 236 22.04 28.29 -3.02
CA PHE A 236 23.33 28.37 -2.35
C PHE A 236 24.48 27.93 -3.24
N THR A 237 25.68 28.38 -2.89
CA THR A 237 26.94 27.99 -3.53
C THR A 237 27.88 27.37 -2.49
N VAL A 238 28.70 26.44 -2.94
CA VAL A 238 29.88 25.97 -2.19
C VAL A 238 31.10 26.66 -2.80
N ASP A 239 32.05 27.06 -1.97
CA ASP A 239 33.24 27.82 -2.36
C ASP A 239 34.22 27.08 -3.29
N THR A 240 34.21 25.74 -3.28
CA THR A 240 34.96 24.92 -4.24
C THR A 240 34.07 23.93 -5.00
N PRO A 241 34.27 23.76 -6.33
CA PRO A 241 33.60 22.72 -7.12
C PRO A 241 34.24 21.32 -6.96
N ARG A 242 35.38 21.19 -6.26
CA ARG A 242 36.03 19.90 -5.92
C ARG A 242 36.99 20.03 -4.76
N LEU A 243 37.13 19.00 -3.93
CA LEU A 243 38.09 18.93 -2.83
C LEU A 243 39.31 18.09 -3.23
N SER A 244 40.52 18.52 -2.88
CA SER A 244 41.77 17.88 -3.32
C SER A 244 42.82 17.84 -2.21
N VAL A 245 42.54 17.05 -1.17
CA VAL A 245 43.33 16.93 0.05
C VAL A 245 44.41 15.84 -0.04
N LEU A 246 45.42 15.93 0.82
CA LEU A 246 46.37 14.84 1.05
C LEU A 246 45.84 13.89 2.12
N ALA A 247 46.22 12.62 2.06
CA ALA A 247 45.91 11.63 3.09
C ALA A 247 46.36 12.12 4.48
N GLY A 248 45.45 12.06 5.48
CA GLY A 248 45.69 12.55 6.83
C GLY A 248 45.60 14.08 7.02
N THR A 249 45.12 14.85 6.03
CA THR A 249 44.90 16.30 6.14
C THR A 249 43.41 16.68 6.17
N SER A 250 43.09 17.93 6.49
CA SER A 250 41.71 18.44 6.53
C SER A 250 41.56 19.77 5.79
N GLU A 251 40.40 19.97 5.17
CA GLU A 251 40.02 21.16 4.42
C GLU A 251 38.54 21.47 4.68
N ARG A 252 38.19 22.75 4.85
CA ARG A 252 36.83 23.16 5.21
C ARG A 252 36.14 23.86 4.05
N LEU A 253 34.98 23.32 3.67
CA LEU A 253 34.12 23.89 2.65
C LEU A 253 33.27 25.01 3.26
N VAL A 254 33.13 26.12 2.53
CA VAL A 254 32.31 27.27 2.94
C VAL A 254 31.08 27.37 2.05
N VAL A 255 29.91 27.23 2.69
CA VAL A 255 28.59 27.28 2.04
C VAL A 255 28.02 28.70 2.20
N LYS A 256 27.50 29.29 1.12
CA LYS A 256 27.01 30.68 1.09
C LYS A 256 25.69 30.78 0.35
N SER A 257 24.82 31.71 0.74
CA SER A 257 23.65 32.07 -0.07
C SER A 257 24.12 32.58 -1.44
N ALA A 258 23.41 32.19 -2.51
CA ALA A 258 23.66 32.71 -3.86
C ALA A 258 23.47 34.25 -3.96
N LYS A 259 22.79 34.86 -2.97
CA LYS A 259 22.55 36.30 -2.87
C LYS A 259 23.47 37.03 -1.87
N GLY A 260 24.26 36.29 -1.10
CA GLY A 260 25.15 36.83 -0.05
C GLY A 260 24.52 36.97 1.34
N ASP A 261 23.20 36.77 1.46
CA ASP A 261 22.47 36.75 2.75
C ASP A 261 22.79 35.51 3.61
N GLU A 262 22.24 35.45 4.83
CA GLU A 262 22.26 34.22 5.64
C GLU A 262 21.42 33.11 5.00
N LEU A 263 21.78 31.85 5.27
CA LEU A 263 21.06 30.68 4.73
C LEU A 263 19.84 30.35 5.61
N PRO A 264 18.63 30.16 5.04
CA PRO A 264 17.40 29.89 5.82
C PRO A 264 17.33 28.49 6.44
N PHE A 265 18.38 27.67 6.26
CA PHE A 265 18.59 26.35 6.85
C PHE A 265 20.10 26.16 7.11
N THR A 266 20.44 25.48 8.20
CA THR A 266 21.82 25.03 8.46
C THR A 266 22.28 24.05 7.39
N PRO A 267 23.45 24.24 6.75
CA PRO A 267 24.00 23.26 5.83
C PRO A 267 24.26 21.91 6.51
N ILE A 268 23.82 20.82 5.89
CA ILE A 268 24.11 19.45 6.29
C ILE A 268 25.16 18.87 5.36
N PHE A 269 26.17 18.21 5.92
CA PHE A 269 27.27 17.62 5.16
C PHE A 269 27.27 16.09 5.31
N ALA A 270 27.51 15.36 4.23
CA ALA A 270 27.77 13.93 4.26
C ALA A 270 28.84 13.53 3.25
N PHE A 271 29.44 12.35 3.44
CA PHE A 271 30.43 11.76 2.53
C PHE A 271 30.02 10.31 2.20
N ASP A 272 30.24 9.89 0.97
CA ASP A 272 29.85 8.56 0.46
C ASP A 272 30.87 7.45 0.75
N ARG A 273 32.13 7.80 1.09
CA ARG A 273 33.23 6.87 1.38
C ARG A 273 33.77 7.03 2.81
N PRO A 274 33.01 6.68 3.86
CA PRO A 274 33.40 6.89 5.25
C PRO A 274 34.69 6.16 5.68
N GLU A 275 35.15 5.17 4.91
CA GLU A 275 36.45 4.50 5.10
C GLU A 275 37.65 5.30 4.56
N LEU A 276 37.39 6.31 3.71
CA LEU A 276 38.41 7.22 3.15
C LEU A 276 38.49 8.56 3.91
N GLY A 277 37.46 8.94 4.67
CA GLY A 277 37.46 10.19 5.44
C GLY A 277 36.10 10.48 6.09
N THR A 278 36.00 11.57 6.83
CA THR A 278 34.76 12.02 7.46
C THR A 278 34.54 13.52 7.28
N VAL A 279 33.31 14.00 7.45
CA VAL A 279 32.97 15.43 7.41
C VAL A 279 32.30 15.86 8.72
N LEU A 280 32.73 16.98 9.26
CA LEU A 280 32.17 17.58 10.48
C LEU A 280 30.99 18.49 10.15
N ALA A 281 30.12 18.72 11.13
CA ALA A 281 28.91 19.54 10.98
C ALA A 281 29.19 21.02 10.61
N ASP A 282 30.44 21.49 10.72
CA ASP A 282 30.86 22.85 10.36
C ASP A 282 31.32 22.97 8.89
N GLY A 283 31.37 21.87 8.14
CA GLY A 283 31.87 21.77 6.77
C GLY A 283 33.32 21.30 6.64
N THR A 284 34.01 20.97 7.74
CA THR A 284 35.39 20.48 7.70
C THR A 284 35.44 19.01 7.30
N PHE A 285 36.01 18.72 6.13
CA PHE A 285 36.37 17.36 5.72
C PHE A 285 37.74 16.97 6.29
N VAL A 286 37.86 15.72 6.75
CA VAL A 286 39.08 15.15 7.30
C VAL A 286 39.40 13.86 6.54
N ALA A 287 40.50 13.86 5.79
CA ALA A 287 40.97 12.72 5.03
C ALA A 287 41.58 11.64 5.93
N GLY A 288 41.22 10.40 5.68
CA GLY A 288 41.90 9.23 6.23
C GLY A 288 43.30 9.02 5.64
N PRO A 289 44.03 7.99 6.10
CA PRO A 289 45.39 7.68 5.63
C PRO A 289 45.43 7.01 4.25
N THR A 290 44.29 6.72 3.64
CA THR A 290 44.18 5.94 2.40
C THR A 290 43.82 6.85 1.22
N PRO A 291 44.63 6.89 0.14
CA PRO A 291 44.29 7.61 -1.08
C PRO A 291 43.05 7.03 -1.76
N GLY A 292 42.26 7.87 -2.43
CA GLY A 292 41.02 7.43 -3.08
C GLY A 292 40.15 8.59 -3.57
N LYS A 293 38.93 8.27 -4.00
CA LYS A 293 37.95 9.25 -4.47
C LYS A 293 36.55 8.95 -3.92
N GLY A 294 35.80 10.00 -3.67
CA GLY A 294 34.41 9.98 -3.21
C GLY A 294 33.72 11.30 -3.55
N ASN A 295 32.56 11.53 -2.94
CA ASN A 295 31.69 12.67 -3.15
C ASN A 295 31.17 13.18 -1.80
N LEU A 296 31.39 14.47 -1.55
CA LEU A 296 30.89 15.15 -0.37
C LEU A 296 29.62 15.93 -0.76
N THR A 297 28.49 15.58 -0.16
CA THR A 297 27.21 16.24 -0.41
C THR A 297 26.97 17.33 0.63
N VAL A 298 26.62 18.53 0.15
CA VAL A 298 26.20 19.68 0.95
C VAL A 298 24.71 19.92 0.70
N THR A 299 23.87 19.85 1.72
CA THR A 299 22.41 20.02 1.62
C THR A 299 21.95 21.28 2.36
N VAL A 300 21.10 22.09 1.73
CA VAL A 300 20.43 23.23 2.34
C VAL A 300 18.97 23.23 1.89
N GLY A 301 18.02 23.12 2.83
CA GLY A 301 16.61 22.88 2.50
C GLY A 301 16.43 21.58 1.72
N TYR A 302 15.80 21.65 0.55
CA TYR A 302 15.65 20.53 -0.39
C TYR A 302 16.65 20.54 -1.55
N LYS A 303 17.59 21.50 -1.60
CA LYS A 303 18.68 21.47 -2.58
C LYS A 303 19.94 20.86 -1.99
N THR A 304 20.65 20.10 -2.82
CA THR A 304 21.95 19.52 -2.49
C THR A 304 22.94 19.80 -3.61
N VAL A 305 24.20 20.04 -3.25
CA VAL A 305 25.34 20.20 -4.16
C VAL A 305 26.35 19.12 -3.84
N THR A 306 26.83 18.44 -4.87
CA THR A 306 27.83 17.36 -4.73
C THR A 306 29.21 17.89 -5.12
N VAL A 307 30.17 17.81 -4.19
CA VAL A 307 31.57 18.21 -4.37
C VAL A 307 32.43 16.95 -4.46
N PRO A 308 32.98 16.59 -5.63
CA PRO A 308 33.88 15.45 -5.75
C PRO A 308 35.15 15.64 -4.91
N VAL A 309 35.55 14.61 -4.18
CA VAL A 309 36.72 14.58 -3.30
C VAL A 309 37.78 13.65 -3.89
N GLU A 310 39.00 14.14 -4.01
CA GLU A 310 40.18 13.35 -4.38
C GLU A 310 41.22 13.41 -3.26
N ILE A 311 41.45 12.27 -2.61
CA ILE A 311 42.47 12.11 -1.55
C ILE A 311 43.74 11.58 -2.19
N LYS A 312 44.80 12.38 -2.14
CA LYS A 312 46.11 12.09 -2.75
C LYS A 312 47.08 11.50 -1.73
N ASP A 313 47.99 10.65 -2.22
CA ASP A 313 49.01 10.03 -1.39
C ASP A 313 49.99 11.07 -0.83
N ALA A 314 50.38 10.87 0.43
CA ALA A 314 51.33 11.73 1.15
C ALA A 314 52.75 11.38 0.71
N GLY A 315 53.10 11.83 -0.50
CA GLY A 315 54.30 11.43 -1.24
C GLY A 315 55.57 11.33 -0.40
N LYS A 316 56.13 10.12 -0.35
CA LYS A 316 57.36 9.81 0.38
C LYS A 316 58.53 10.66 -0.17
N PRO A 317 59.37 11.29 0.68
CA PRO A 317 60.48 12.12 0.19
C PRO A 317 61.45 11.34 -0.70
N PRO A 318 62.04 11.97 -1.73
CA PRO A 318 62.99 11.30 -2.62
C PRO A 318 64.26 10.92 -1.85
N VAL A 319 64.68 9.66 -2.00
CA VAL A 319 65.99 9.18 -1.54
C VAL A 319 66.93 9.16 -2.75
N ALA A 320 68.18 9.60 -2.53
CA ALA A 320 69.12 9.90 -3.61
C ALA A 320 69.63 8.67 -4.39
N GLU A 321 70.12 8.92 -5.60
CA GLU A 321 70.73 7.94 -6.51
C GLU A 321 72.07 7.40 -5.98
N ALA A 322 72.30 6.09 -6.14
CA ALA A 322 73.63 5.47 -6.22
C ALA A 322 73.52 4.01 -6.72
N GLY A 323 74.40 3.60 -7.66
CA GLY A 323 74.61 2.20 -8.04
C GLY A 323 74.42 1.89 -9.52
N GLU A 324 75.52 1.54 -10.20
CA GLU A 324 75.56 1.19 -11.64
C GLU A 324 75.47 -0.33 -11.91
N SER A 325 75.49 -0.70 -13.20
CA SER A 325 75.64 -2.05 -13.76
C SER A 325 74.38 -2.95 -13.81
N GLY A 326 74.09 -3.68 -14.89
CA GLY A 326 74.76 -3.75 -16.20
C GLY A 326 74.45 -5.06 -16.96
N SER A 327 74.58 -5.05 -18.30
CA SER A 327 74.31 -6.18 -19.24
C SER A 327 72.82 -6.58 -19.34
N THR A 328 72.13 -6.66 -20.48
CA THR A 328 72.36 -7.30 -21.81
C THR A 328 72.45 -8.83 -21.79
N GLY A 329 71.71 -9.51 -22.68
CA GLY A 329 71.78 -10.96 -22.89
C GLY A 329 70.46 -11.58 -23.38
N THR A 330 70.43 -12.10 -24.61
CA THR A 330 69.26 -12.74 -25.25
C THR A 330 69.46 -14.27 -25.35
N THR A 331 68.39 -15.00 -25.67
CA THR A 331 68.30 -16.39 -26.20
C THR A 331 68.04 -17.55 -25.24
N ALA A 332 67.34 -18.56 -25.78
CA ALA A 332 66.96 -19.87 -25.22
C ALA A 332 67.94 -20.96 -25.77
N PRO A 333 67.72 -22.31 -25.75
CA PRO A 333 66.48 -23.09 -25.53
C PRO A 333 66.63 -24.44 -24.75
N THR A 334 65.58 -25.29 -24.81
CA THR A 334 65.58 -26.78 -24.64
C THR A 334 65.76 -27.36 -23.21
N VAL A 335 65.29 -28.57 -22.82
CA VAL A 335 64.65 -29.72 -23.53
C VAL A 335 63.58 -30.42 -22.63
N THR A 336 62.65 -31.18 -23.25
CA THR A 336 61.90 -32.38 -22.75
C THR A 336 60.91 -32.34 -21.57
N ALA A 337 59.63 -32.35 -21.98
CA ALA A 337 58.48 -33.20 -21.59
C ALA A 337 58.79 -34.71 -21.34
N PRO A 338 57.81 -35.64 -21.12
CA PRO A 338 56.33 -35.56 -21.05
C PRO A 338 55.79 -36.06 -19.67
N ALA A 339 54.57 -36.59 -19.41
CA ALA A 339 53.31 -36.97 -20.10
C ALA A 339 52.23 -37.16 -18.98
N ASP A 340 50.94 -37.46 -19.16
CA ASP A 340 49.88 -37.32 -20.20
C ASP A 340 48.53 -37.49 -19.41
N SER A 341 47.43 -36.78 -19.68
CA SER A 341 46.46 -36.88 -20.80
C SER A 341 45.61 -38.18 -20.80
N PRO A 342 44.40 -38.21 -21.41
CA PRO A 342 43.71 -37.15 -22.16
C PRO A 342 42.29 -36.81 -21.66
N GLN A 343 41.70 -35.77 -22.27
CA GLN A 343 40.29 -35.38 -22.13
C GLN A 343 39.50 -35.76 -23.43
N ALA A 344 38.23 -35.37 -23.52
CA ALA A 344 37.29 -35.72 -24.60
C ALA A 344 37.66 -35.18 -26.00
N GLY A 345 36.94 -35.66 -27.02
CA GLY A 345 36.90 -35.13 -28.39
C GLY A 345 35.47 -34.92 -28.88
N GLU A 346 35.28 -34.06 -29.88
CA GLU A 346 33.96 -33.56 -30.32
C GLU A 346 33.49 -34.06 -31.71
N SER A 347 32.21 -33.80 -32.01
CA SER A 347 31.62 -33.46 -33.32
C SER A 347 31.18 -34.57 -34.33
N LYS A 348 29.87 -34.53 -34.68
CA LYS A 348 29.18 -34.52 -36.02
C LYS A 348 29.62 -35.50 -37.16
N PRO A 349 28.79 -35.77 -38.23
CA PRO A 349 27.40 -35.36 -38.54
C PRO A 349 26.43 -36.46 -39.10
N ALA A 350 25.15 -36.07 -39.30
CA ALA A 350 24.21 -36.35 -40.43
C ALA A 350 23.68 -37.77 -40.86
N THR A 351 22.39 -37.73 -41.26
CA THR A 351 21.64 -38.48 -42.32
C THR A 351 21.24 -39.97 -42.21
N GLU A 352 19.97 -40.22 -42.57
CA GLU A 352 19.37 -41.44 -43.19
C GLU A 352 19.38 -42.78 -42.40
N SER A 353 18.48 -43.76 -42.64
CA SER A 353 17.09 -43.79 -43.17
C SER A 353 16.46 -45.18 -42.86
N GLU A 354 15.23 -45.45 -43.35
CA GLU A 354 14.53 -46.76 -43.33
C GLU A 354 14.07 -47.32 -41.95
N LYS A 355 13.16 -48.31 -41.84
CA LYS A 355 11.87 -48.66 -42.48
C LYS A 355 11.52 -50.11 -42.10
N THR A 356 10.37 -50.33 -41.45
CA THR A 356 9.44 -51.50 -41.49
C THR A 356 8.40 -51.27 -40.37
N GLU A 357 7.08 -51.43 -40.56
CA GLU A 357 6.30 -52.62 -40.93
C GLU A 357 6.46 -53.77 -39.88
N THR A 358 5.41 -54.41 -39.36
CA THR A 358 4.08 -54.66 -39.95
C THR A 358 2.87 -54.40 -39.04
N ASP A 359 1.74 -54.28 -39.72
CA ASP A 359 0.33 -54.11 -39.32
C ASP A 359 -0.30 -55.43 -38.73
N PRO A 360 -1.63 -55.71 -38.70
CA PRO A 360 -2.41 -55.71 -37.45
C PRO A 360 -3.19 -57.02 -37.17
N ALA A 361 -3.98 -57.04 -36.08
CA ALA A 361 -5.00 -58.08 -35.85
C ALA A 361 -6.24 -57.59 -35.06
N THR A 362 -7.41 -57.65 -35.74
CA THR A 362 -8.78 -58.04 -35.31
C THR A 362 -9.17 -58.18 -33.83
N ALA A 363 -10.45 -58.12 -33.42
CA ALA A 363 -11.75 -57.63 -33.94
C ALA A 363 -12.86 -58.14 -32.96
N ALA A 364 -14.14 -57.93 -33.30
CA ALA A 364 -15.36 -58.21 -32.53
C ALA A 364 -15.60 -57.19 -31.38
N ASP A 365 -16.62 -56.33 -31.40
CA ASP A 365 -18.04 -56.42 -31.83
C ASP A 365 -18.95 -57.02 -30.75
N ASP A 366 -19.75 -56.14 -30.13
CA ASP A 366 -21.08 -56.44 -29.62
C ASP A 366 -21.85 -55.11 -29.48
N ALA A 367 -23.13 -55.10 -29.88
CA ALA A 367 -24.00 -53.93 -29.87
C ALA A 367 -25.42 -54.34 -29.46
N GLN A 368 -26.31 -53.35 -29.25
CA GLN A 368 -27.70 -53.51 -28.78
C GLN A 368 -27.79 -53.84 -27.26
N GLN A 369 -28.77 -53.36 -26.50
CA GLN A 369 -29.91 -52.45 -26.78
C GLN A 369 -30.20 -51.59 -25.51
N PRO A 370 -31.05 -50.55 -25.54
CA PRO A 370 -31.22 -49.62 -24.42
C PRO A 370 -32.09 -50.21 -23.30
N ALA A 371 -31.90 -49.72 -22.08
CA ALA A 371 -32.81 -49.99 -20.96
C ALA A 371 -34.11 -49.17 -21.10
N GLU A 372 -35.23 -49.80 -20.76
CA GLU A 372 -36.58 -49.32 -21.07
C GLU A 372 -37.06 -48.20 -20.14
N GLU A 373 -38.03 -47.43 -20.63
CA GLU A 373 -38.88 -46.55 -19.82
C GLU A 373 -39.63 -47.34 -18.75
N LYS A 374 -39.98 -46.69 -17.63
CA LYS A 374 -41.03 -47.17 -16.74
C LYS A 374 -42.10 -46.10 -16.55
N GLU A 375 -43.33 -46.53 -16.71
CA GLU A 375 -44.50 -45.68 -16.85
C GLU A 375 -44.88 -44.93 -15.56
N ALA A 376 -45.72 -43.93 -15.80
CA ALA A 376 -46.43 -43.08 -14.85
C ALA A 376 -46.80 -43.72 -13.50
N VAL A 377 -46.59 -42.92 -12.44
CA VAL A 377 -47.50 -42.89 -11.30
C VAL A 377 -48.55 -41.81 -11.59
N GLU A 378 -49.80 -42.04 -11.15
CA GLU A 378 -50.96 -41.22 -11.47
C GLU A 378 -50.79 -39.73 -11.06
N PRO A 379 -51.39 -38.78 -11.80
CA PRO A 379 -51.33 -37.37 -11.44
C PRO A 379 -52.12 -37.09 -10.17
N ALA A 380 -51.45 -36.53 -9.17
CA ALA A 380 -52.13 -35.70 -8.19
C ALA A 380 -52.80 -34.51 -8.92
N GLU A 381 -53.94 -34.05 -8.40
CA GLU A 381 -54.73 -32.97 -8.99
C GLU A 381 -53.84 -31.75 -9.27
N GLN A 382 -53.68 -31.39 -10.56
CA GLN A 382 -52.92 -30.23 -10.97
C GLN A 382 -53.82 -29.00 -10.89
N ASP A 383 -53.60 -28.16 -9.87
CA ASP A 383 -54.04 -26.77 -9.93
C ASP A 383 -53.50 -26.15 -11.23
N GLU A 384 -54.38 -25.60 -12.08
CA GLU A 384 -54.03 -25.08 -13.41
C GLU A 384 -53.21 -23.77 -13.32
N LEU A 385 -51.94 -23.90 -12.94
CA LEU A 385 -50.98 -22.81 -13.00
C LEU A 385 -50.68 -22.45 -14.45
N VAL A 386 -50.91 -21.18 -14.81
CA VAL A 386 -50.61 -20.66 -16.15
C VAL A 386 -49.31 -19.86 -16.12
N ASN A 387 -48.37 -20.16 -17.01
CA ASN A 387 -47.16 -19.35 -17.21
C ASN A 387 -47.51 -18.08 -18.01
N ILE A 388 -47.56 -16.94 -17.32
CA ILE A 388 -47.93 -15.62 -17.86
C ILE A 388 -46.73 -14.74 -18.23
N ALA A 389 -45.51 -15.28 -18.16
CA ALA A 389 -44.31 -14.57 -18.60
C ALA A 389 -44.26 -14.30 -20.12
N PRO A 390 -44.65 -15.23 -21.02
CA PRO A 390 -44.53 -15.02 -22.47
C PRO A 390 -45.25 -13.77 -22.98
N GLY A 391 -44.53 -12.95 -23.75
CA GLY A 391 -45.04 -11.69 -24.28
C GLY A 391 -45.11 -10.52 -23.29
N SER A 392 -44.79 -10.73 -22.01
CA SER A 392 -44.65 -9.64 -21.03
C SER A 392 -43.41 -8.78 -21.33
N PHE A 393 -43.46 -7.49 -21.00
CA PHE A 393 -42.31 -6.60 -21.16
C PHE A 393 -41.20 -6.98 -20.18
N THR A 394 -39.96 -7.05 -20.65
CA THR A 394 -38.78 -7.30 -19.81
C THR A 394 -37.75 -6.18 -19.87
N SER A 395 -37.10 -5.91 -18.75
CA SER A 395 -35.84 -5.15 -18.70
C SER A 395 -34.77 -5.93 -17.94
N VAL A 396 -33.51 -5.75 -18.33
CA VAL A 396 -32.35 -6.38 -17.67
C VAL A 396 -31.39 -5.28 -17.22
N ALA A 397 -31.02 -5.31 -15.95
CA ALA A 397 -30.03 -4.41 -15.36
C ALA A 397 -28.90 -5.19 -14.67
N THR A 398 -27.75 -4.56 -14.53
CA THR A 398 -26.59 -5.04 -13.77
C THR A 398 -26.76 -4.80 -12.27
N PHE A 399 -25.90 -5.41 -11.44
CA PHE A 399 -25.90 -5.21 -9.98
C PHE A 399 -25.18 -3.92 -9.53
N GLY A 400 -24.32 -3.36 -10.39
CA GLY A 400 -23.69 -2.03 -10.28
C GLY A 400 -23.75 -1.33 -11.64
N PRO A 401 -22.91 -0.31 -11.89
CA PRO A 401 -22.80 0.34 -13.20
C PRO A 401 -22.57 -0.67 -14.35
N PRO A 402 -23.15 -0.44 -15.54
CA PRO A 402 -22.90 -1.28 -16.71
C PRO A 402 -21.49 -1.08 -17.26
N ASP A 403 -20.93 -2.12 -17.88
CA ASP A 403 -19.60 -2.13 -18.50
C ASP A 403 -19.73 -2.40 -20.01
N SER A 404 -19.36 -1.44 -20.84
CA SER A 404 -19.52 -1.51 -22.30
C SER A 404 -18.77 -2.67 -22.95
N TYR A 405 -17.61 -3.07 -22.42
CA TYR A 405 -16.84 -4.21 -22.91
C TYR A 405 -17.55 -5.53 -22.59
N PHE A 406 -18.01 -5.73 -21.36
CA PHE A 406 -18.78 -6.92 -21.00
C PHE A 406 -20.12 -6.98 -21.74
N GLN A 407 -20.81 -5.85 -21.93
CA GLN A 407 -21.99 -5.77 -22.81
C GLN A 407 -21.68 -6.12 -24.28
N GLN A 408 -20.49 -5.80 -24.79
CA GLN A 408 -20.07 -6.22 -26.14
C GLN A 408 -19.84 -7.74 -26.22
N VAL A 409 -19.33 -8.36 -25.15
CA VAL A 409 -19.21 -9.82 -25.05
C VAL A 409 -20.59 -10.50 -24.97
N GLU A 410 -21.54 -9.94 -24.22
CA GLU A 410 -22.91 -10.47 -24.09
C GLU A 410 -23.66 -10.51 -25.44
N LYS A 411 -23.38 -9.60 -26.37
CA LYS A 411 -23.97 -9.60 -27.73
C LYS A 411 -23.63 -10.83 -28.58
N GLN A 412 -22.66 -11.64 -28.16
CA GLN A 412 -22.36 -12.94 -28.80
C GLN A 412 -23.34 -14.05 -28.40
N TYR A 413 -24.12 -13.83 -27.31
CA TYR A 413 -25.07 -14.79 -26.75
C TYR A 413 -26.42 -14.10 -26.44
N PRO A 414 -27.08 -13.49 -27.45
CA PRO A 414 -28.21 -12.58 -27.24
C PRO A 414 -29.48 -13.27 -26.71
N GLY A 415 -29.57 -14.61 -26.79
CA GLY A 415 -30.78 -15.36 -26.49
C GLY A 415 -31.91 -15.13 -27.51
N PRO A 416 -33.14 -15.58 -27.20
CA PRO A 416 -34.27 -15.50 -28.11
C PRO A 416 -34.79 -14.07 -28.30
N VAL A 417 -35.38 -13.82 -29.47
CA VAL A 417 -36.09 -12.57 -29.77
C VAL A 417 -37.30 -12.43 -28.84
N GLY A 418 -37.27 -11.41 -27.98
CA GLY A 418 -38.22 -11.24 -26.86
C GLY A 418 -37.60 -11.48 -25.48
N GLY A 419 -36.36 -11.96 -25.41
CA GLY A 419 -35.64 -12.19 -24.15
C GLY A 419 -36.13 -13.41 -23.38
N LEU A 420 -35.62 -13.58 -22.15
CA LEU A 420 -35.75 -14.81 -21.35
C LEU A 420 -37.19 -15.35 -21.17
N VAL A 421 -38.20 -14.50 -21.22
CA VAL A 421 -39.61 -14.89 -21.07
C VAL A 421 -40.20 -15.57 -22.32
N THR A 422 -39.45 -15.57 -23.42
CA THR A 422 -39.81 -16.27 -24.67
C THR A 422 -39.56 -17.77 -24.49
N PRO A 423 -40.56 -18.65 -24.70
CA PRO A 423 -40.35 -20.09 -24.69
C PRO A 423 -39.41 -20.51 -25.82
N SER A 424 -38.13 -20.71 -25.50
CA SER A 424 -37.07 -21.10 -26.45
C SER A 424 -36.02 -21.96 -25.75
N GLU A 425 -35.38 -22.84 -26.52
CA GLU A 425 -34.22 -23.62 -26.07
C GLU A 425 -32.90 -22.82 -26.13
N GLU A 426 -32.92 -21.64 -26.78
CA GLU A 426 -31.77 -20.75 -26.93
C GLU A 426 -31.30 -20.15 -25.60
N TRP A 427 -29.98 -20.07 -25.43
CA TRP A 427 -29.36 -19.54 -24.21
C TRP A 427 -29.03 -18.05 -24.35
N THR A 428 -29.46 -17.26 -23.36
CA THR A 428 -28.96 -15.89 -23.14
C THR A 428 -27.71 -15.97 -22.27
N GLY A 429 -26.58 -15.43 -22.72
CA GLY A 429 -25.31 -15.51 -22.00
C GLY A 429 -24.94 -14.18 -21.35
N TYR A 430 -25.00 -14.12 -20.02
CA TYR A 430 -24.62 -12.94 -19.25
C TYR A 430 -23.16 -13.00 -18.77
N ASN A 431 -22.40 -11.93 -18.95
CA ASN A 431 -20.96 -11.87 -18.64
C ASN A 431 -20.64 -10.90 -17.49
N ARG A 432 -20.04 -11.43 -16.41
CA ARG A 432 -19.56 -10.68 -15.22
C ARG A 432 -20.53 -9.58 -14.77
N GLN A 433 -20.04 -8.37 -14.48
CA GLN A 433 -20.85 -7.23 -13.97
C GLN A 433 -21.65 -7.59 -12.69
N PHE A 434 -21.05 -8.45 -11.85
CA PHE A 434 -21.50 -8.99 -10.55
C PHE A 434 -22.80 -9.83 -10.54
N GLY A 435 -23.83 -9.41 -11.26
CA GLY A 435 -25.14 -10.08 -11.27
C GLY A 435 -26.13 -9.40 -12.22
N ARG A 436 -27.27 -10.06 -12.48
CA ARG A 436 -28.36 -9.51 -13.30
C ARG A 436 -29.65 -9.41 -12.50
N LYS A 437 -30.37 -8.32 -12.76
CA LYS A 437 -31.73 -8.03 -12.32
C LYS A 437 -32.63 -8.07 -13.55
N VAL A 438 -33.34 -9.16 -13.75
CA VAL A 438 -34.31 -9.33 -14.84
C VAL A 438 -35.68 -8.97 -14.29
N THR A 439 -36.25 -7.85 -14.75
CA THR A 439 -37.58 -7.41 -14.35
C THR A 439 -38.60 -7.76 -15.42
N VAL A 440 -39.63 -8.51 -15.05
CA VAL A 440 -40.83 -8.78 -15.85
C VAL A 440 -41.93 -7.83 -15.41
N ALA A 441 -42.52 -7.12 -16.37
CA ALA A 441 -43.69 -6.27 -16.17
C ALA A 441 -44.91 -6.92 -16.85
N LEU A 442 -45.80 -7.47 -16.03
CA LEU A 442 -47.07 -8.06 -16.48
C LEU A 442 -48.03 -6.95 -16.94
N ASN A 443 -48.92 -7.27 -17.86
CA ASN A 443 -49.93 -6.32 -18.35
C ASN A 443 -50.81 -5.79 -17.21
N GLU A 444 -51.25 -6.68 -16.32
CA GLU A 444 -52.07 -6.41 -15.13
C GLU A 444 -51.56 -7.20 -13.91
N ALA A 445 -52.18 -7.01 -12.73
CA ALA A 445 -51.74 -7.67 -11.50
C ALA A 445 -52.42 -9.04 -11.30
N LYS A 446 -51.63 -10.11 -11.22
CA LYS A 446 -52.11 -11.50 -11.08
C LYS A 446 -51.69 -12.14 -9.75
N PRO A 447 -52.44 -13.14 -9.24
CA PRO A 447 -52.05 -13.93 -8.07
C PRO A 447 -50.93 -14.91 -8.46
N LEU A 448 -49.69 -14.57 -8.10
CA LEU A 448 -48.53 -15.37 -8.52
C LEU A 448 -48.21 -16.44 -7.48
N GLU A 449 -47.83 -17.63 -7.94
CA GLU A 449 -47.40 -18.73 -7.08
C GLU A 449 -45.93 -19.10 -7.26
N ARG A 450 -45.39 -19.15 -8.49
CA ARG A 450 -44.03 -19.66 -8.72
C ARG A 450 -43.29 -18.89 -9.78
N VAL A 451 -42.03 -18.58 -9.54
CA VAL A 451 -41.12 -17.98 -10.53
C VAL A 451 -39.93 -18.91 -10.73
N ALA A 452 -39.61 -19.23 -11.97
CA ALA A 452 -38.56 -20.20 -12.31
C ALA A 452 -37.64 -19.69 -13.44
N LEU A 453 -36.37 -20.09 -13.41
CA LEU A 453 -35.38 -19.75 -14.44
C LEU A 453 -34.39 -20.91 -14.64
N THR A 454 -34.19 -21.31 -15.89
CA THR A 454 -33.31 -22.44 -16.25
C THR A 454 -31.90 -21.96 -16.57
N PHE A 455 -30.90 -22.55 -15.92
CA PHE A 455 -29.49 -22.22 -16.02
C PHE A 455 -28.63 -23.42 -16.47
N LYS A 456 -27.46 -23.13 -17.05
CA LYS A 456 -26.46 -24.12 -17.48
C LYS A 456 -25.12 -23.96 -16.73
N GLN A 457 -24.45 -25.08 -16.48
CA GLN A 457 -23.02 -25.17 -16.19
C GLN A 457 -22.25 -25.75 -17.38
N GLN A 458 -21.09 -25.18 -17.68
CA GLN A 458 -20.05 -25.75 -18.53
C GLN A 458 -18.71 -25.09 -18.14
N LYS A 459 -18.07 -25.62 -17.09
CA LYS A 459 -16.84 -25.05 -16.49
C LYS A 459 -15.70 -24.88 -17.50
N THR A 460 -15.56 -25.82 -18.43
CA THR A 460 -14.60 -25.78 -19.55
C THR A 460 -14.78 -24.59 -20.50
N SER A 461 -15.87 -23.82 -20.38
CA SER A 461 -16.13 -22.59 -21.13
C SER A 461 -16.45 -21.40 -20.21
N GLY A 462 -16.11 -21.49 -18.92
CA GLY A 462 -16.36 -20.43 -17.93
C GLY A 462 -17.84 -20.21 -17.61
N ILE A 463 -18.73 -21.13 -17.98
CA ILE A 463 -20.16 -21.05 -17.71
C ILE A 463 -20.43 -21.73 -16.36
N THR A 464 -20.90 -20.94 -15.39
CA THR A 464 -21.18 -21.38 -14.01
C THR A 464 -22.67 -21.25 -13.70
N LEU A 465 -23.23 -22.17 -12.92
CA LEU A 465 -24.53 -21.93 -12.30
C LEU A 465 -24.44 -20.71 -11.36
N PRO A 466 -25.48 -19.89 -11.27
CA PRO A 466 -25.57 -18.89 -10.21
C PRO A 466 -25.80 -19.59 -8.88
N GLU A 467 -25.04 -19.18 -7.87
CA GLU A 467 -25.08 -19.72 -6.51
C GLU A 467 -26.45 -19.56 -5.83
N TYR A 468 -27.28 -18.65 -6.35
CA TYR A 468 -28.68 -18.48 -5.98
C TYR A 468 -29.49 -17.79 -7.08
N MET A 469 -30.81 -17.90 -6.98
CA MET A 469 -31.77 -17.04 -7.65
C MET A 469 -32.69 -16.43 -6.58
N GLU A 470 -32.69 -15.11 -6.45
CA GLU A 470 -33.59 -14.36 -5.57
C GLU A 470 -34.73 -13.76 -6.39
N VAL A 471 -35.92 -13.70 -5.78
CA VAL A 471 -37.13 -13.13 -6.41
C VAL A 471 -37.71 -12.04 -5.53
N GLU A 472 -38.00 -10.90 -6.17
CA GLU A 472 -38.65 -9.74 -5.57
C GLU A 472 -39.92 -9.41 -6.38
N VAL A 473 -40.93 -8.83 -5.73
CA VAL A 473 -42.20 -8.47 -6.35
C VAL A 473 -42.56 -7.01 -6.07
N SER A 474 -43.32 -6.38 -6.99
CA SER A 474 -43.77 -5.00 -6.85
C SER A 474 -45.11 -4.75 -7.56
N ARG A 475 -45.96 -3.91 -6.97
CA ARG A 475 -47.22 -3.45 -7.60
C ARG A 475 -47.05 -2.24 -8.51
N ASP A 476 -46.04 -1.42 -8.30
CA ASP A 476 -45.82 -0.13 -8.98
C ASP A 476 -44.48 -0.01 -9.71
N GLY A 477 -43.62 -1.03 -9.60
CA GLY A 477 -42.26 -1.07 -10.15
C GLY A 477 -41.23 -0.27 -9.33
N LYS A 478 -41.62 0.36 -8.22
CA LYS A 478 -40.78 1.26 -7.41
C LYS A 478 -40.55 0.72 -6.00
N ALA A 479 -41.61 0.30 -5.32
CA ALA A 479 -41.55 -0.35 -4.02
C ALA A 479 -41.41 -1.86 -4.21
N TRP A 480 -40.29 -2.44 -3.78
CA TRP A 480 -39.96 -3.84 -4.00
C TRP A 480 -39.94 -4.63 -2.69
N SER A 481 -40.65 -5.75 -2.67
CA SER A 481 -40.74 -6.70 -1.58
C SER A 481 -39.98 -7.97 -1.95
N TYR A 482 -39.06 -8.41 -1.10
CA TYR A 482 -38.40 -9.72 -1.27
C TYR A 482 -39.43 -10.84 -1.08
N ALA A 483 -39.46 -11.81 -2.00
CA ALA A 483 -40.46 -12.88 -2.02
C ALA A 483 -39.87 -14.30 -1.83
N GLY A 484 -38.58 -14.50 -2.10
CA GLY A 484 -37.90 -15.77 -1.79
C GLY A 484 -36.57 -15.97 -2.53
N ARG A 485 -35.93 -17.11 -2.27
CA ARG A 485 -34.63 -17.51 -2.85
C ARG A 485 -34.57 -19.00 -3.12
N ALA A 486 -34.01 -19.36 -4.27
CA ALA A 486 -33.65 -20.72 -4.66
C ALA A 486 -32.13 -20.87 -4.73
N VAL A 487 -31.63 -22.10 -4.54
CA VAL A 487 -30.23 -22.50 -4.66
C VAL A 487 -30.16 -23.88 -5.33
N HIS A 488 -29.01 -24.26 -5.89
CA HIS A 488 -28.83 -25.58 -6.49
C HIS A 488 -28.21 -26.61 -5.53
N ASP A 489 -28.44 -27.88 -5.81
CA ASP A 489 -27.85 -29.07 -5.19
C ASP A 489 -26.44 -29.41 -5.71
N VAL A 490 -26.09 -28.89 -6.89
CA VAL A 490 -24.87 -29.28 -7.64
C VAL A 490 -23.59 -29.02 -6.83
N PRO A 491 -22.75 -30.04 -6.56
CA PRO A 491 -21.51 -29.89 -5.79
C PRO A 491 -20.45 -29.02 -6.48
N ALA A 492 -19.62 -28.36 -5.68
CA ALA A 492 -18.46 -27.58 -6.12
C ALA A 492 -17.50 -28.36 -7.03
N SER A 493 -17.35 -29.67 -6.78
CA SER A 493 -16.49 -30.59 -7.54
C SER A 493 -17.10 -31.12 -8.85
N GLU A 494 -18.39 -30.88 -9.13
CA GLU A 494 -19.03 -31.35 -10.36
C GLU A 494 -18.50 -30.62 -11.59
N ASN A 495 -17.91 -31.35 -12.53
CA ASN A 495 -17.20 -30.83 -13.70
C ASN A 495 -17.87 -31.16 -15.04
N GLN A 496 -18.95 -31.95 -15.04
CA GLN A 496 -19.76 -32.21 -16.22
C GLN A 496 -20.60 -30.98 -16.63
N VAL A 497 -21.20 -31.06 -17.82
CA VAL A 497 -22.22 -30.10 -18.27
C VAL A 497 -23.52 -30.41 -17.52
N VAL A 498 -24.06 -29.42 -16.81
CA VAL A 498 -25.25 -29.58 -15.97
C VAL A 498 -26.29 -28.54 -16.37
N VAL A 499 -27.57 -28.91 -16.35
CA VAL A 499 -28.70 -27.98 -16.43
C VAL A 499 -29.48 -28.06 -15.12
N ARG A 500 -29.92 -26.90 -14.62
CA ARG A 500 -30.76 -26.78 -13.43
C ARG A 500 -31.76 -25.64 -13.59
N THR A 501 -33.02 -25.91 -13.29
CA THR A 501 -34.04 -24.88 -13.12
C THR A 501 -34.09 -24.49 -11.65
N LEU A 502 -33.84 -23.22 -11.35
CA LEU A 502 -34.05 -22.66 -10.02
C LEU A 502 -35.47 -22.11 -9.96
N ALA A 503 -36.24 -22.46 -8.93
CA ALA A 503 -37.62 -22.06 -8.77
C ALA A 503 -37.91 -21.59 -7.34
N VAL A 504 -38.64 -20.48 -7.22
CA VAL A 504 -39.11 -19.92 -5.94
C VAL A 504 -40.64 -19.98 -5.94
N THR A 505 -41.20 -20.71 -4.98
CA THR A 505 -42.60 -20.57 -4.59
C THR A 505 -42.75 -19.28 -3.77
N LEU A 506 -43.74 -18.47 -4.13
CA LEU A 506 -44.04 -17.18 -3.55
C LEU A 506 -45.07 -17.33 -2.42
N PRO A 507 -45.12 -16.42 -1.44
CA PRO A 507 -46.32 -16.24 -0.61
C PRO A 507 -47.49 -15.76 -1.48
N ASP A 508 -48.75 -16.04 -1.08
CA ASP A 508 -49.95 -15.64 -1.84
C ASP A 508 -50.00 -14.12 -2.10
N VAL A 509 -49.53 -13.70 -3.28
CA VAL A 509 -49.30 -12.29 -3.60
C VAL A 509 -49.89 -11.92 -4.95
N GLN A 510 -50.80 -10.95 -4.95
CA GLN A 510 -51.26 -10.31 -6.17
C GLN A 510 -50.34 -9.13 -6.51
N THR A 511 -49.60 -9.25 -7.62
CA THR A 511 -48.53 -8.32 -8.03
C THR A 511 -48.49 -8.17 -9.56
N ARG A 512 -47.88 -7.09 -10.05
CA ARG A 512 -47.75 -6.77 -11.48
C ARG A 512 -46.31 -6.91 -11.98
N TYR A 513 -45.33 -6.66 -11.12
CA TYR A 513 -43.92 -6.73 -11.46
C TYR A 513 -43.24 -7.83 -10.66
N VAL A 514 -42.36 -8.56 -11.33
CA VAL A 514 -41.48 -9.59 -10.77
C VAL A 514 -40.05 -9.19 -11.15
N ARG A 515 -39.11 -9.29 -10.21
CA ARG A 515 -37.68 -9.12 -10.47
C ARG A 515 -36.93 -10.34 -10.00
N VAL A 516 -36.21 -10.97 -10.91
CA VAL A 516 -35.31 -12.09 -10.65
C VAL A 516 -33.87 -11.56 -10.58
N SER A 517 -33.20 -11.85 -9.48
CA SER A 517 -31.85 -11.39 -9.17
C SER A 517 -30.91 -12.60 -9.03
N PHE A 518 -29.84 -12.66 -9.82
CA PHE A 518 -28.84 -13.74 -9.73
C PHE A 518 -27.40 -13.24 -9.95
N PRO A 519 -26.40 -13.79 -9.25
CA PRO A 519 -25.00 -13.43 -9.42
C PRO A 519 -24.42 -14.01 -10.73
N VAL A 520 -23.41 -13.33 -11.29
CA VAL A 520 -22.72 -13.74 -12.52
C VAL A 520 -21.21 -13.69 -12.30
N LYS A 521 -20.57 -14.86 -12.19
CA LYS A 521 -19.16 -15.02 -11.83
C LYS A 521 -18.22 -14.81 -13.03
N VAL A 522 -18.36 -15.64 -14.07
CA VAL A 522 -17.69 -15.44 -15.37
C VAL A 522 -18.77 -15.33 -16.45
N PHE A 523 -19.40 -16.45 -16.81
CA PHE A 523 -20.67 -16.46 -17.54
C PHE A 523 -21.76 -17.15 -16.73
N ALA A 524 -22.98 -16.60 -16.79
CA ALA A 524 -24.20 -17.31 -16.42
C ALA A 524 -25.08 -17.43 -17.67
N PHE A 525 -25.34 -18.65 -18.11
CA PHE A 525 -26.22 -18.92 -19.26
C PHE A 525 -27.61 -19.25 -18.73
N ALA A 526 -28.61 -18.49 -19.16
CA ALA A 526 -29.99 -18.60 -18.72
C ALA A 526 -30.99 -18.63 -19.89
N ARG A 527 -32.13 -19.30 -19.70
CA ARG A 527 -33.26 -19.34 -20.63
C ARG A 527 -34.54 -19.68 -19.87
N GLN A 528 -35.71 -19.51 -20.49
CA GLN A 528 -37.00 -19.93 -19.93
C GLN A 528 -37.24 -19.31 -18.53
N LEU A 529 -37.42 -17.98 -18.50
CA LEU A 529 -37.94 -17.26 -17.34
C LEU A 529 -39.45 -17.42 -17.30
N GLU A 530 -39.93 -18.17 -16.31
CA GLU A 530 -41.34 -18.48 -16.12
C GLU A 530 -41.93 -17.72 -14.92
N VAL A 531 -43.17 -17.28 -15.07
CA VAL A 531 -43.95 -16.65 -14.01
C VAL A 531 -45.32 -17.32 -14.00
N TRP A 532 -45.53 -18.21 -13.04
CA TRP A 532 -46.72 -19.04 -12.91
C TRP A 532 -47.73 -18.38 -11.95
N ALA A 533 -48.99 -18.27 -12.41
CA ALA A 533 -50.09 -17.67 -11.67
C ALA A 533 -51.26 -18.66 -11.50
N LYS A 534 -51.99 -18.53 -10.39
CA LYS A 534 -53.27 -19.21 -10.13
C LYS A 534 -54.38 -18.58 -10.96
N ASN A 535 -55.50 -19.29 -11.16
CA ASN A 535 -56.72 -18.63 -11.63
C ASN A 535 -57.26 -17.67 -10.57
N GLU A 536 -57.93 -16.60 -11.00
CA GLU A 536 -58.45 -15.57 -10.08
C GLU A 536 -59.61 -16.06 -9.20
N SER A 537 -60.27 -17.17 -9.57
CA SER A 537 -61.25 -17.88 -8.76
C SER A 537 -60.67 -18.48 -7.48
N ASP A 538 -59.38 -18.83 -7.51
CA ASP A 538 -58.77 -19.72 -6.51
C ASP A 538 -57.98 -18.91 -5.45
N TRP A 539 -57.85 -17.61 -5.67
CA TRP A 539 -57.15 -16.67 -4.78
C TRP A 539 -58.08 -16.16 -3.67
N GLN A 540 -57.98 -16.74 -2.47
CA GLN A 540 -58.85 -16.44 -1.32
C GLN A 540 -58.61 -15.07 -0.63
N GLY A 541 -57.77 -14.20 -1.19
CA GLY A 541 -57.63 -12.81 -0.76
C GLY A 541 -56.81 -12.57 0.52
N GLY A 542 -55.48 -12.52 0.41
CA GLY A 542 -54.58 -12.41 1.57
C GLY A 542 -53.23 -11.74 1.31
N ALA A 543 -53.19 -10.60 0.59
CA ALA A 543 -51.94 -9.98 0.15
C ALA A 543 -51.04 -9.48 1.31
N VAL A 544 -50.02 -10.27 1.67
CA VAL A 544 -48.98 -9.88 2.62
C VAL A 544 -47.98 -8.93 1.97
N LEU A 545 -47.98 -7.66 2.39
CA LEU A 545 -46.92 -6.71 2.05
C LEU A 545 -45.67 -7.02 2.90
N LEU A 546 -44.75 -7.80 2.36
CA LEU A 546 -43.44 -8.00 2.98
C LEU A 546 -42.64 -6.68 2.94
N PRO A 547 -42.09 -6.20 4.07
CA PRO A 547 -41.35 -4.95 4.10
C PRO A 547 -40.09 -5.04 3.23
N PRO A 548 -39.63 -3.93 2.61
CA PRO A 548 -38.38 -3.93 1.86
C PRO A 548 -37.23 -4.33 2.81
N PRO A 549 -36.26 -5.14 2.35
CA PRO A 549 -35.10 -5.49 3.16
C PRO A 549 -34.37 -4.21 3.58
N SER A 550 -34.03 -4.10 4.87
CA SER A 550 -33.25 -2.96 5.35
C SER A 550 -31.90 -2.95 4.62
N PRO A 551 -31.48 -1.81 4.02
CA PRO A 551 -30.20 -1.74 3.35
C PRO A 551 -29.10 -2.08 4.35
N ALA A 552 -28.23 -3.03 3.98
CA ALA A 552 -27.09 -3.41 4.80
C ALA A 552 -26.26 -2.16 5.10
N LYS A 553 -26.23 -1.73 6.38
CA LYS A 553 -25.44 -0.58 6.79
C LYS A 553 -23.97 -0.88 6.51
N ALA A 554 -23.34 -0.05 5.69
CA ALA A 554 -21.90 -0.13 5.46
C ALA A 554 -21.18 -0.06 6.81
N THR A 555 -20.48 -1.13 7.18
CA THR A 555 -19.64 -1.19 8.38
C THR A 555 -18.42 -0.30 8.16
N GLN A 556 -18.54 0.97 8.58
CA GLN A 556 -17.40 1.88 8.68
C GLN A 556 -16.37 1.29 9.64
N ASP A 557 -15.22 0.93 9.08
CA ASP A 557 -14.17 0.21 9.80
C ASP A 557 -13.25 1.19 10.53
N GLN A 558 -13.68 1.62 11.72
CA GLN A 558 -13.00 2.65 12.51
C GLN A 558 -11.75 2.16 13.25
N LYS A 559 -11.16 1.01 12.88
CA LYS A 559 -10.07 0.35 13.63
C LYS A 559 -8.77 0.07 12.85
N ALA A 560 -8.63 0.55 11.62
CA ALA A 560 -7.36 0.53 10.89
C ALA A 560 -6.39 1.64 11.36
N THR A 561 -5.89 1.55 12.61
CA THR A 561 -5.04 2.57 13.30
C THR A 561 -3.57 2.62 12.84
N ARG A 562 -3.29 2.07 11.66
CA ARG A 562 -2.04 2.22 10.91
C ARG A 562 -2.31 1.72 9.50
N ARG A 563 -2.34 2.63 8.53
CA ARG A 563 -2.71 2.33 7.14
C ARG A 563 -1.45 2.11 6.31
N VAL A 564 -1.55 1.15 5.40
CA VAL A 564 -0.75 1.10 4.17
C VAL A 564 -1.40 2.11 3.22
N GLU A 565 -0.65 3.04 2.64
CA GLU A 565 -1.20 4.06 1.76
C GLU A 565 -0.86 3.79 0.30
N ASN A 566 0.38 3.37 0.03
CA ASN A 566 0.97 3.16 -1.28
C ASN A 566 1.89 1.92 -1.28
N MET A 567 1.36 0.79 -1.78
CA MET A 567 2.02 -0.50 -1.82
C MET A 567 2.55 -0.84 -3.22
N LEU A 568 3.86 -1.06 -3.37
CA LEU A 568 4.45 -1.56 -4.63
C LEU A 568 4.42 -3.09 -4.70
N LEU A 569 3.98 -3.64 -5.85
CA LEU A 569 4.12 -5.06 -6.16
C LEU A 569 5.51 -5.34 -6.74
N ALA A 570 6.36 -6.04 -5.97
CA ALA A 570 7.73 -6.39 -6.33
C ALA A 570 7.84 -7.88 -6.72
N TYR A 571 7.62 -8.17 -8.00
CA TYR A 571 7.70 -9.54 -8.54
C TYR A 571 9.13 -10.10 -8.43
N SER A 572 9.26 -11.25 -7.77
CA SER A 572 10.56 -11.86 -7.45
C SER A 572 10.64 -13.37 -7.68
N GLY A 573 11.83 -13.95 -7.57
CA GLY A 573 12.09 -15.36 -7.87
C GLY A 573 12.79 -15.61 -9.21
N ALA A 574 12.64 -16.83 -9.73
CA ALA A 574 13.40 -17.38 -10.86
C ALA A 574 13.02 -16.81 -12.24
N TYR A 575 13.24 -15.50 -12.44
CA TYR A 575 12.97 -14.77 -13.68
C TYR A 575 14.16 -13.87 -14.09
N GLY A 576 15.39 -14.35 -13.84
CA GLY A 576 16.64 -13.65 -14.17
C GLY A 576 16.77 -12.27 -13.48
N GLU A 577 17.37 -11.31 -14.19
CA GLU A 577 17.56 -9.93 -13.71
C GLU A 577 16.22 -9.19 -13.47
N ARG A 578 15.14 -9.58 -14.17
CA ARG A 578 13.78 -9.05 -13.94
C ARG A 578 13.17 -9.56 -12.62
N GLY A 579 13.55 -10.74 -12.16
CA GLY A 579 13.14 -11.30 -10.86
C GLY A 579 14.07 -10.93 -9.70
N THR A 580 15.29 -10.46 -9.98
CA THR A 580 16.31 -10.15 -8.98
C THR A 580 16.36 -8.66 -8.69
N TRP A 581 15.95 -8.26 -7.48
CA TRP A 581 15.96 -6.88 -7.01
C TRP A 581 17.17 -6.60 -6.12
N THR A 582 17.91 -5.55 -6.47
CA THR A 582 19.11 -5.06 -5.78
C THR A 582 18.79 -3.84 -4.91
N LYS A 583 19.77 -3.39 -4.10
CA LYS A 583 19.66 -2.16 -3.32
C LYS A 583 19.41 -0.95 -4.23
N GLU A 584 20.10 -0.91 -5.36
CA GLU A 584 20.00 0.11 -6.41
C GLU A 584 18.61 0.16 -7.07
N ASP A 585 17.95 -1.00 -7.26
CA ASP A 585 16.57 -1.08 -7.75
C ASP A 585 15.58 -0.49 -6.73
N PHE A 586 15.75 -0.81 -5.44
CA PHE A 586 14.82 -0.36 -4.39
C PHE A 586 15.01 1.09 -3.97
N LEU A 587 16.20 1.68 -4.11
CA LEU A 587 16.47 3.06 -3.69
C LEU A 587 15.45 4.11 -4.21
N PRO A 588 15.13 4.19 -5.52
CA PRO A 588 14.09 5.10 -6.04
C PRO A 588 12.64 4.64 -5.75
N MET A 589 12.43 3.46 -5.18
CA MET A 589 11.11 2.94 -4.79
C MET A 589 10.80 3.24 -3.30
N VAL A 590 11.81 3.21 -2.43
CA VAL A 590 11.63 3.60 -1.01
C VAL A 590 11.71 5.12 -0.83
N GLY A 591 12.59 5.80 -1.58
CA GLY A 591 12.72 7.25 -1.58
C GLY A 591 12.35 7.86 -2.94
N TYR A 592 11.58 8.95 -2.93
CA TYR A 592 11.34 9.73 -4.14
C TYR A 592 12.63 10.45 -4.55
N ARG A 593 13.18 10.06 -5.70
CA ARG A 593 14.47 10.51 -6.22
C ARG A 593 14.29 11.53 -7.33
N THR A 594 14.47 12.82 -7.04
CA THR A 594 14.33 13.91 -8.03
C THR A 594 15.32 13.79 -9.20
N ALA A 595 15.09 14.54 -10.28
CA ALA A 595 15.88 14.45 -11.51
C ALA A 595 17.36 14.85 -11.37
N ASP A 596 17.70 15.58 -10.31
CA ASP A 596 19.06 15.90 -9.85
C ASP A 596 19.72 14.78 -9.00
N GLY A 597 18.99 13.71 -8.70
CA GLY A 597 19.48 12.49 -8.06
C GLY A 597 19.20 12.36 -6.57
N TYR A 598 18.62 13.37 -5.91
CA TYR A 598 18.46 13.39 -4.45
C TYR A 598 17.16 12.75 -3.96
N MET A 599 17.22 12.08 -2.80
CA MET A 599 16.06 11.50 -2.11
C MET A 599 15.38 12.57 -1.25
N ARG A 600 14.12 12.92 -1.55
CA ARG A 600 13.44 14.07 -0.92
C ARG A 600 12.20 13.74 -0.07
N ASP A 601 11.53 12.62 -0.36
CA ASP A 601 10.39 12.10 0.41
C ASP A 601 10.45 10.56 0.40
N GLN A 602 9.60 9.91 1.17
CA GLN A 602 9.27 8.49 0.94
C GLN A 602 8.47 8.38 -0.36
N MET A 603 8.63 7.29 -1.11
CA MET A 603 7.86 7.04 -2.33
C MET A 603 6.71 6.06 -2.02
N PHE A 604 7.00 4.76 -1.94
CA PHE A 604 6.10 3.75 -1.37
C PHE A 604 6.33 3.60 0.15
N ASP A 605 5.29 3.19 0.90
CA ASP A 605 5.38 2.87 2.34
C ASP A 605 5.31 1.37 2.65
N THR A 606 5.06 0.57 1.62
CA THR A 606 4.88 -0.88 1.72
C THR A 606 5.36 -1.57 0.45
N ILE A 607 6.13 -2.65 0.60
CA ILE A 607 6.57 -3.51 -0.51
C ILE A 607 5.94 -4.90 -0.37
N LEU A 608 5.17 -5.32 -1.37
CA LEU A 608 4.63 -6.67 -1.51
C LEU A 608 5.56 -7.53 -2.36
N PHE A 609 6.22 -8.51 -1.74
CA PHE A 609 7.00 -9.52 -2.49
C PHE A 609 6.11 -10.69 -2.91
N LEU A 610 5.98 -10.88 -4.23
CA LEU A 610 5.18 -11.95 -4.83
C LEU A 610 5.95 -12.73 -5.90
N PRO A 611 5.71 -14.05 -6.05
CA PRO A 611 6.34 -14.86 -7.09
C PRO A 611 5.73 -14.60 -8.46
N TYR A 612 6.47 -14.94 -9.53
CA TYR A 612 5.90 -15.04 -10.86
C TYR A 612 4.89 -16.21 -10.94
N GLN A 613 3.82 -16.03 -11.73
CA GLN A 613 2.69 -16.98 -11.87
C GLN A 613 3.09 -18.39 -12.35
N ASN A 614 4.31 -18.57 -12.89
CA ASN A 614 4.86 -19.85 -13.32
C ASN A 614 5.60 -20.63 -12.21
N MET A 615 5.61 -20.16 -10.96
CA MET A 615 6.25 -20.87 -9.84
C MET A 615 5.60 -22.26 -9.63
N PRO A 616 6.37 -23.37 -9.62
CA PRO A 616 5.81 -24.70 -9.43
C PRO A 616 5.09 -24.87 -8.08
N VAL A 617 3.90 -25.49 -8.12
CA VAL A 617 3.09 -25.83 -6.93
C VAL A 617 3.65 -27.08 -6.26
N THR A 618 4.89 -27.01 -5.79
CA THR A 618 5.59 -28.08 -5.08
C THR A 618 6.36 -27.53 -3.89
N LYS A 619 6.61 -28.36 -2.87
CA LYS A 619 7.43 -28.03 -1.70
C LYS A 619 8.81 -27.50 -2.11
N ASP A 620 9.36 -28.04 -3.19
CA ASP A 620 10.68 -27.68 -3.71
C ASP A 620 10.64 -26.36 -4.51
N GLY A 621 9.58 -26.09 -5.29
CA GLY A 621 9.35 -24.79 -5.93
C GLY A 621 9.16 -23.67 -4.91
N TRP A 622 8.31 -23.89 -3.91
CA TRP A 622 8.05 -22.94 -2.83
C TRP A 622 9.28 -22.73 -1.94
N ARG A 623 10.05 -23.79 -1.63
CA ARG A 623 11.36 -23.67 -0.95
C ARG A 623 12.38 -22.91 -1.81
N GLY A 624 12.34 -23.10 -3.13
CA GLY A 624 13.14 -22.33 -4.09
C GLY A 624 12.87 -20.84 -4.01
N TYR A 625 11.59 -20.43 -4.02
CA TYR A 625 11.20 -19.04 -3.83
C TYR A 625 11.61 -18.49 -2.46
N MET A 626 11.42 -19.25 -1.36
CA MET A 626 11.92 -18.83 -0.03
C MET A 626 13.45 -18.75 0.05
N ASN A 627 14.20 -19.49 -0.76
CA ASN A 627 15.65 -19.36 -0.86
C ASN A 627 16.08 -18.14 -1.70
N ASP A 628 15.23 -17.68 -2.61
CA ASP A 628 15.44 -16.45 -3.39
C ASP A 628 15.14 -15.20 -2.56
N LEU A 629 13.96 -15.17 -1.93
CA LEU A 629 13.40 -14.09 -1.12
C LEU A 629 14.29 -13.67 0.07
N PHE A 630 14.97 -14.65 0.68
CA PHE A 630 15.92 -14.45 1.79
C PHE A 630 17.40 -14.54 1.34
N GLY A 631 17.68 -14.39 0.04
CA GLY A 631 19.04 -14.44 -0.49
C GLY A 631 19.85 -13.16 -0.19
N THR A 632 21.11 -13.31 0.21
CA THR A 632 22.03 -12.19 0.47
C THR A 632 22.24 -11.33 -0.77
N GLY A 633 22.26 -10.01 -0.59
CA GLY A 633 22.46 -9.01 -1.65
C GLY A 633 21.24 -8.76 -2.54
N LYS A 634 20.12 -9.45 -2.32
CA LYS A 634 18.89 -9.34 -3.11
C LYS A 634 17.63 -9.34 -2.25
N GLN A 635 16.48 -9.12 -2.89
CA GLN A 635 15.14 -9.20 -2.30
C GLN A 635 15.03 -8.49 -0.93
N LEU A 636 14.76 -9.22 0.15
CA LEU A 636 14.59 -8.64 1.49
C LEU A 636 15.89 -8.02 2.06
N ASP A 637 17.05 -8.63 1.80
CA ASP A 637 18.34 -8.05 2.23
C ASP A 637 18.65 -6.78 1.42
N ALA A 638 18.41 -6.79 0.11
CA ALA A 638 18.52 -5.60 -0.73
C ALA A 638 17.60 -4.45 -0.28
N LEU A 639 16.34 -4.73 0.06
CA LEU A 639 15.41 -3.73 0.57
C LEU A 639 15.83 -3.19 1.94
N ASN A 640 16.28 -4.06 2.86
CA ASN A 640 16.82 -3.66 4.16
C ASN A 640 18.07 -2.77 4.02
N GLN A 641 18.93 -3.05 3.04
CA GLN A 641 20.08 -2.21 2.70
C GLN A 641 19.66 -0.89 2.03
N ALA A 642 18.64 -0.89 1.18
CA ALA A 642 18.11 0.31 0.53
C ALA A 642 17.47 1.24 1.56
N MET A 643 16.72 0.70 2.53
CA MET A 643 16.17 1.48 3.64
C MET A 643 17.22 2.03 4.60
N ARG A 644 18.30 1.29 4.88
CA ARG A 644 19.45 1.83 5.62
C ARG A 644 20.04 3.04 4.90
N GLU A 645 20.19 2.94 3.59
CA GLU A 645 20.77 4.00 2.76
C GLU A 645 19.83 5.20 2.55
N TYR A 646 18.53 4.97 2.35
CA TYR A 646 17.51 6.03 2.31
C TYR A 646 17.42 6.80 3.65
N ASN A 647 17.42 6.10 4.79
CA ASN A 647 17.49 6.73 6.10
C ASN A 647 18.80 7.53 6.31
N ARG A 648 19.92 7.11 5.70
CA ARG A 648 21.18 7.89 5.70
C ARG A 648 21.06 9.14 4.82
N LEU A 649 20.50 9.01 3.62
CA LEU A 649 20.41 10.08 2.62
C LEU A 649 19.44 11.20 3.02
N ARG A 650 18.31 10.87 3.67
CA ARG A 650 17.29 11.86 4.08
C ARG A 650 17.65 12.70 5.31
N GLY A 651 18.72 12.33 6.02
CA GLY A 651 19.30 13.12 7.11
C GLY A 651 18.46 13.22 8.40
N THR A 652 18.90 14.11 9.29
CA THR A 652 18.45 14.25 10.69
C THR A 652 17.13 15.02 10.87
N LEU A 653 16.32 15.17 9.83
CA LEU A 653 14.97 15.77 9.91
C LEU A 653 14.00 14.95 10.77
N TYR A 654 14.33 13.68 11.05
CA TYR A 654 13.54 12.77 11.87
C TYR A 654 14.45 12.09 12.90
N THR A 655 14.04 12.09 14.18
CA THR A 655 14.83 11.51 15.29
C THR A 655 14.79 9.98 15.38
N THR A 656 14.11 9.32 14.43
CA THR A 656 13.92 7.86 14.38
C THR A 656 14.03 7.39 12.93
N PRO A 657 14.80 6.33 12.62
CA PRO A 657 14.79 5.71 11.29
C PRO A 657 13.41 5.14 10.95
N THR A 658 12.92 5.41 9.73
CA THR A 658 11.69 4.76 9.23
C THR A 658 12.02 3.31 8.85
N GLN A 659 11.12 2.38 9.20
CA GLN A 659 11.12 1.02 8.68
C GLN A 659 10.13 0.90 7.53
N GLU A 660 10.45 0.12 6.50
CA GLU A 660 9.51 -0.17 5.41
C GLU A 660 8.57 -1.30 5.82
N ASN A 661 7.29 -1.20 5.48
CA ASN A 661 6.36 -2.32 5.66
C ASN A 661 6.61 -3.37 4.56
N VAL A 662 6.59 -4.65 4.94
CA VAL A 662 6.77 -5.78 4.03
C VAL A 662 5.56 -6.69 4.13
N VAL A 663 4.94 -6.97 2.97
CA VAL A 663 3.91 -7.99 2.81
C VAL A 663 4.50 -9.14 1.99
N LEU A 664 4.29 -10.38 2.43
CA LEU A 664 4.83 -11.57 1.74
C LEU A 664 3.71 -12.43 1.16
N ALA A 665 3.84 -12.86 -0.10
CA ALA A 665 2.87 -13.75 -0.72
C ALA A 665 2.84 -15.16 -0.07
N LEU A 666 1.63 -15.62 0.24
CA LEU A 666 1.28 -17.00 0.55
C LEU A 666 0.85 -17.70 -0.76
N PRO A 667 1.66 -18.63 -1.29
CA PRO A 667 1.40 -19.28 -2.58
C PRO A 667 0.06 -20.02 -2.61
N TYR A 668 -0.58 -20.06 -3.78
CA TYR A 668 -1.86 -20.74 -3.93
C TYR A 668 -1.70 -22.27 -4.01
N PRO A 669 -2.34 -23.07 -3.12
CA PRO A 669 -2.29 -24.52 -3.18
C PRO A 669 -3.34 -25.01 -4.19
N ASN A 670 -3.00 -24.94 -5.49
CA ASN A 670 -3.92 -25.27 -6.58
C ASN A 670 -4.48 -26.70 -6.45
N ALA A 671 -5.81 -26.83 -6.43
CA ALA A 671 -6.52 -28.10 -6.27
C ALA A 671 -6.31 -29.11 -7.42
N ALA A 672 -5.68 -28.74 -8.54
CA ALA A 672 -5.27 -29.70 -9.56
C ALA A 672 -4.04 -30.55 -9.15
N GLN A 673 -3.22 -30.06 -8.20
CA GLN A 673 -1.90 -30.64 -7.90
C GLN A 673 -2.00 -32.04 -7.27
N THR A 674 -1.43 -33.04 -7.93
CA THR A 674 -1.43 -34.44 -7.46
C THR A 674 -0.20 -34.84 -6.64
N ASN A 675 0.89 -34.08 -6.72
CA ASN A 675 2.17 -34.39 -6.07
C ASN A 675 2.90 -33.10 -5.65
N PHE A 676 2.59 -32.57 -4.47
CA PHE A 676 3.22 -31.37 -3.92
C PHE A 676 4.61 -31.65 -3.32
N GLY A 677 4.75 -32.75 -2.59
CA GLY A 677 5.95 -33.13 -1.84
C GLY A 677 5.63 -33.66 -0.44
N GLN A 678 6.60 -34.31 0.20
CA GLN A 678 6.49 -34.79 1.58
C GLN A 678 6.80 -33.65 2.55
N ILE A 679 5.90 -33.28 3.47
CA ILE A 679 6.18 -32.24 4.47
C ILE A 679 7.12 -32.75 5.57
N ALA A 680 6.81 -33.92 6.14
CA ALA A 680 7.60 -34.59 7.17
C ALA A 680 8.09 -35.96 6.67
N ASP A 681 9.24 -36.39 7.18
CA ASP A 681 9.91 -37.61 6.73
C ASP A 681 9.05 -38.87 6.96
N ASN A 682 9.15 -39.82 6.04
CA ASN A 682 8.38 -41.08 6.02
C ASN A 682 6.85 -40.94 5.86
N LYS A 683 6.32 -39.75 5.51
CA LYS A 683 4.93 -39.59 5.03
C LYS A 683 4.87 -39.61 3.50
N PRO A 684 3.74 -40.03 2.88
CA PRO A 684 3.54 -39.88 1.44
C PRO A 684 3.55 -38.40 1.02
N SER A 685 3.74 -38.17 -0.28
CA SER A 685 3.61 -36.83 -0.86
C SER A 685 2.16 -36.35 -0.75
N LEU A 686 1.96 -35.05 -0.50
CA LEU A 686 0.62 -34.48 -0.45
C LEU A 686 0.04 -34.31 -1.87
N SER A 687 -1.21 -34.74 -2.04
CA SER A 687 -2.07 -34.36 -3.17
C SER A 687 -3.07 -33.30 -2.69
N PHE A 688 -3.30 -32.27 -3.49
CA PHE A 688 -4.37 -31.28 -3.30
C PHE A 688 -5.61 -31.62 -4.13
N ASN A 689 -5.55 -32.66 -4.95
CA ASN A 689 -6.59 -33.04 -5.89
C ASN A 689 -7.61 -34.01 -5.26
N PRO A 690 -8.90 -33.65 -5.16
CA PRO A 690 -9.91 -34.49 -4.53
C PRO A 690 -10.20 -35.79 -5.30
N ALA A 691 -9.89 -35.84 -6.61
CA ALA A 691 -10.08 -37.02 -7.45
C ALA A 691 -9.05 -38.12 -7.13
N GLY A 692 -9.29 -38.84 -6.02
CA GLY A 692 -8.47 -39.94 -5.51
C GLY A 692 -8.30 -39.96 -3.99
N ILE A 693 -8.55 -38.84 -3.30
CA ILE A 693 -8.44 -38.73 -1.82
C ILE A 693 -9.67 -38.09 -1.14
N GLY A 694 -10.62 -37.55 -1.91
CA GLY A 694 -11.80 -36.86 -1.38
C GLY A 694 -11.53 -35.41 -0.93
N GLU A 695 -12.62 -34.64 -0.83
CA GLU A 695 -12.55 -33.20 -0.55
C GLU A 695 -11.94 -32.85 0.82
N GLU A 696 -12.24 -33.64 1.85
CA GLU A 696 -11.69 -33.43 3.21
C GLU A 696 -10.17 -33.58 3.24
N GLN A 697 -9.64 -34.66 2.67
CA GLN A 697 -8.19 -34.89 2.68
C GLN A 697 -7.46 -33.94 1.74
N ALA A 698 -8.07 -33.57 0.61
CA ALA A 698 -7.56 -32.51 -0.27
C ALA A 698 -7.46 -31.17 0.48
N TYR A 699 -8.52 -30.77 1.19
CA TYR A 699 -8.53 -29.57 2.05
C TYR A 699 -7.43 -29.61 3.12
N LEU A 700 -7.34 -30.70 3.90
CA LEU A 700 -6.34 -30.84 4.95
C LEU A 700 -4.90 -30.83 4.41
N ASN A 701 -4.68 -31.40 3.22
CA ASN A 701 -3.38 -31.37 2.56
C ASN A 701 -3.00 -29.97 2.08
N ARG A 702 -3.96 -29.22 1.49
CA ARG A 702 -3.76 -27.81 1.08
C ARG A 702 -3.42 -26.96 2.31
N LYS A 703 -4.19 -27.10 3.40
CA LYS A 703 -3.94 -26.41 4.68
C LYS A 703 -2.54 -26.71 5.24
N ALA A 704 -2.17 -27.98 5.38
CA ALA A 704 -0.87 -28.38 5.93
C ALA A 704 0.33 -27.84 5.12
N ALA A 705 0.18 -27.71 3.79
CA ALA A 705 1.21 -27.12 2.95
C ALA A 705 1.40 -25.61 3.19
N LEU A 706 0.30 -24.87 3.42
CA LEU A 706 0.35 -23.45 3.74
C LEU A 706 0.85 -23.19 5.16
N GLU A 707 0.44 -24.00 6.14
CA GLU A 707 0.96 -23.95 7.51
C GLU A 707 2.47 -24.17 7.53
N TRP A 708 2.97 -25.19 6.83
CA TRP A 708 4.41 -25.43 6.67
C TRP A 708 5.15 -24.23 6.04
N TYR A 709 4.59 -23.66 4.98
CA TYR A 709 5.21 -22.56 4.25
C TYR A 709 5.28 -21.29 5.10
N PHE A 710 4.18 -20.92 5.78
CA PHE A 710 4.13 -19.76 6.66
C PHE A 710 5.09 -19.90 7.85
N GLN A 711 5.13 -21.08 8.50
CA GLN A 711 6.08 -21.35 9.57
C GLN A 711 7.54 -21.22 9.12
N GLU A 712 7.88 -21.70 7.92
CA GLU A 712 9.23 -21.56 7.36
C GLU A 712 9.55 -20.11 6.94
N LEU A 713 8.58 -19.33 6.44
CA LEU A 713 8.73 -17.88 6.23
C LEU A 713 9.03 -17.15 7.54
N GLN A 714 8.21 -17.33 8.58
CA GLN A 714 8.39 -16.67 9.87
C GLN A 714 9.74 -17.03 10.52
N LYS A 715 10.09 -18.31 10.48
CA LYS A 715 11.38 -18.82 10.98
C LYS A 715 12.58 -18.18 10.27
N ARG A 716 12.48 -17.91 8.95
CA ARG A 716 13.51 -17.19 8.20
C ARG A 716 13.53 -15.71 8.54
N TRP A 717 12.38 -15.05 8.59
CA TRP A 717 12.26 -13.64 8.99
C TRP A 717 12.89 -13.38 10.37
N ASN A 718 12.53 -14.21 11.35
CA ASN A 718 13.04 -14.12 12.72
C ASN A 718 14.52 -14.50 12.85
N LYS A 719 15.08 -15.24 11.88
CA LYS A 719 16.52 -15.54 11.79
C LYS A 719 17.32 -14.37 11.23
N GLU A 720 16.86 -13.73 10.14
CA GLU A 720 17.61 -12.64 9.50
C GLU A 720 17.49 -11.31 10.26
N GLY A 721 16.39 -11.08 10.99
CA GLY A 721 16.29 -10.00 11.99
C GLY A 721 16.43 -8.59 11.42
N TYR A 722 15.83 -8.32 10.24
CA TYR A 722 15.97 -7.06 9.50
C TYR A 722 15.67 -5.82 10.37
N ALA A 723 16.66 -4.93 10.47
CA ALA A 723 16.57 -3.73 11.31
C ALA A 723 15.71 -2.61 10.69
N TYR A 724 15.66 -2.53 9.37
CA TYR A 724 14.98 -1.45 8.64
C TYR A 724 13.68 -1.88 7.95
N LEU A 725 13.22 -3.11 8.20
CA LEU A 725 11.98 -3.66 7.66
C LEU A 725 11.06 -4.13 8.78
N LYS A 726 9.75 -4.09 8.52
CA LYS A 726 8.71 -4.60 9.39
C LYS A 726 7.82 -5.54 8.60
N LEU A 727 7.73 -6.81 9.00
CA LEU A 727 6.71 -7.71 8.49
C LEU A 727 5.35 -7.16 8.93
N GLU A 728 4.57 -6.73 7.96
CA GLU A 728 3.27 -6.08 8.13
C GLU A 728 2.12 -7.05 7.85
N GLY A 729 2.32 -7.97 6.91
CA GLY A 729 1.28 -8.91 6.56
C GLY A 729 1.67 -10.00 5.59
N ILE A 730 0.64 -10.77 5.24
CA ILE A 730 0.68 -11.89 4.30
C ILE A 730 -0.38 -11.66 3.22
N TYR A 731 0.01 -11.86 1.96
CA TYR A 731 -0.86 -11.69 0.79
C TYR A 731 -1.36 -13.03 0.27
N TRP A 732 -2.67 -13.20 0.13
CA TRP A 732 -3.26 -14.37 -0.53
C TRP A 732 -3.06 -14.27 -2.04
N PHE A 733 -2.16 -15.10 -2.59
CA PHE A 733 -1.67 -14.95 -3.96
C PHE A 733 -2.70 -15.19 -5.07
N HIS A 734 -3.89 -15.74 -4.76
CA HIS A 734 -4.91 -16.02 -5.76
C HIS A 734 -5.91 -14.87 -5.90
N GLU A 735 -5.94 -14.24 -7.07
CA GLU A 735 -6.76 -13.05 -7.42
C GLU A 735 -8.28 -13.33 -7.49
N LEU A 736 -8.73 -14.55 -7.16
CA LEU A 736 -10.13 -14.96 -7.08
C LEU A 736 -10.35 -15.98 -5.95
N ILE A 737 -11.60 -16.11 -5.51
CA ILE A 737 -12.04 -17.20 -4.63
C ILE A 737 -12.48 -18.38 -5.49
N GLU A 738 -11.70 -19.46 -5.49
CA GLU A 738 -11.92 -20.60 -6.39
C GLU A 738 -13.01 -21.53 -5.86
N ASP A 739 -14.25 -21.30 -6.29
CA ASP A 739 -15.43 -22.07 -5.89
C ASP A 739 -15.35 -23.56 -6.21
N SER A 740 -14.53 -23.99 -7.17
CA SER A 740 -14.34 -25.41 -7.49
C SER A 740 -13.28 -26.12 -6.62
N ALA A 741 -12.54 -25.38 -5.79
CA ALA A 741 -11.54 -25.95 -4.90
C ALA A 741 -12.16 -26.42 -3.57
N PRO A 742 -11.81 -27.63 -3.07
CA PRO A 742 -12.34 -28.16 -1.83
C PRO A 742 -12.21 -27.20 -0.63
N LYS A 743 -13.36 -26.82 -0.06
CA LYS A 743 -13.53 -25.97 1.12
C LYS A 743 -12.78 -24.62 1.07
N GLU A 744 -12.70 -23.99 -0.10
CA GLU A 744 -11.90 -22.77 -0.32
C GLU A 744 -12.14 -21.65 0.71
N ARG A 745 -13.40 -21.27 0.96
CA ARG A 745 -13.75 -20.23 1.95
C ARG A 745 -13.43 -20.61 3.39
N THR A 746 -13.26 -21.89 3.69
CA THR A 746 -12.79 -22.35 5.02
C THR A 746 -11.28 -22.26 5.08
N LEU A 747 -10.58 -22.69 4.02
CA LEU A 747 -9.11 -22.59 3.92
C LEU A 747 -8.65 -21.15 4.10
N ILE A 748 -9.28 -20.20 3.43
CA ILE A 748 -8.93 -18.78 3.50
C ILE A 748 -9.15 -18.21 4.90
N ARG A 749 -10.23 -18.57 5.61
CA ARG A 749 -10.47 -18.15 7.00
C ARG A 749 -9.52 -18.80 8.00
N ASP A 750 -9.16 -20.07 7.80
CA ASP A 750 -8.14 -20.76 8.60
C ASP A 750 -6.76 -20.09 8.42
N MET A 751 -6.41 -19.67 7.19
CA MET A 751 -5.18 -18.93 6.91
C MET A 751 -5.21 -17.50 7.46
N ALA A 752 -6.32 -16.79 7.33
CA ALA A 752 -6.50 -15.48 7.96
C ALA A 752 -6.29 -15.56 9.48
N SER A 753 -6.92 -16.55 10.13
CA SER A 753 -6.79 -16.80 11.56
C SER A 753 -5.33 -17.10 11.96
N MET A 754 -4.61 -17.88 11.16
CA MET A 754 -3.18 -18.17 11.36
C MET A 754 -2.32 -16.90 11.25
N VAL A 755 -2.61 -16.01 10.30
CA VAL A 755 -1.91 -14.73 10.11
C VAL A 755 -2.21 -13.75 11.25
N HIS A 756 -3.48 -13.65 11.67
CA HIS A 756 -3.94 -12.79 12.76
C HIS A 756 -3.38 -13.20 14.13
N ASN A 757 -3.21 -14.50 14.40
CA ASN A 757 -2.61 -15.00 15.63
C ASN A 757 -1.17 -14.49 15.83
N GLU A 758 -0.45 -14.20 14.75
CA GLU A 758 0.91 -13.66 14.75
C GLU A 758 0.94 -12.12 14.70
N ALA A 759 -0.21 -11.47 14.92
CA ALA A 759 -0.43 -10.02 14.84
C ALA A 759 -0.08 -9.39 13.48
N LEU A 760 -0.10 -10.19 12.41
CA LEU A 760 0.07 -9.76 11.03
C LEU A 760 -1.29 -9.49 10.37
N ARG A 761 -1.31 -8.68 9.31
CA ARG A 761 -2.51 -8.41 8.49
C ARG A 761 -2.60 -9.33 7.28
N PHE A 762 -3.81 -9.64 6.85
CA PHE A 762 -4.09 -10.51 5.71
C PHE A 762 -4.62 -9.70 4.52
N TYR A 763 -3.89 -9.78 3.40
CA TYR A 763 -4.06 -8.94 2.22
C TYR A 763 -4.61 -9.72 1.03
N TRP A 764 -5.42 -9.05 0.20
CA TRP A 764 -5.90 -9.59 -1.08
C TRP A 764 -5.85 -8.54 -2.19
N ILE A 765 -5.78 -9.00 -3.44
CA ILE A 765 -5.76 -8.15 -4.64
C ILE A 765 -6.62 -8.86 -5.69
N PRO A 766 -7.96 -8.70 -5.64
CA PRO A 766 -8.83 -9.26 -6.66
C PRO A 766 -8.95 -8.37 -7.88
N TYR A 767 -9.15 -9.00 -9.04
CA TYR A 767 -9.40 -8.28 -10.28
C TYR A 767 -10.89 -7.87 -10.42
N TYR A 768 -11.18 -6.86 -11.25
CA TYR A 768 -12.56 -6.35 -11.42
C TYR A 768 -13.53 -7.43 -11.92
N GLY A 769 -14.54 -7.74 -11.09
CA GLY A 769 -15.50 -8.81 -11.34
C GLY A 769 -14.99 -10.22 -11.02
N ALA A 770 -13.94 -10.36 -10.20
CA ALA A 770 -13.52 -11.65 -9.65
C ALA A 770 -14.56 -12.25 -8.68
N PRO A 771 -14.72 -13.59 -8.64
CA PRO A 771 -15.42 -14.29 -7.56
C PRO A 771 -14.89 -13.88 -6.19
N GLY A 772 -15.80 -13.57 -5.27
CA GLY A 772 -15.52 -13.25 -3.86
C GLY A 772 -15.35 -11.77 -3.50
N VAL A 773 -15.30 -10.84 -4.47
CA VAL A 773 -15.12 -9.40 -4.21
C VAL A 773 -16.16 -8.84 -3.22
N ALA A 774 -17.42 -9.29 -3.29
CA ALA A 774 -18.48 -8.83 -2.39
C ALA A 774 -18.44 -9.41 -0.97
N GLU A 775 -17.66 -10.46 -0.72
CA GLU A 775 -17.61 -11.17 0.58
C GLU A 775 -16.26 -11.04 1.31
N TRP A 776 -15.30 -10.28 0.76
CA TRP A 776 -13.90 -10.24 1.20
C TRP A 776 -13.70 -10.07 2.71
N LYS A 777 -14.41 -9.12 3.34
CA LYS A 777 -14.37 -8.92 4.81
C LYS A 777 -14.86 -10.14 5.61
N SER A 778 -15.79 -10.92 5.06
CA SER A 778 -16.30 -12.15 5.70
C SER A 778 -15.37 -13.36 5.53
N LEU A 779 -14.30 -13.21 4.74
CA LEU A 779 -13.18 -14.15 4.62
C LEU A 779 -11.99 -13.74 5.52
N SER A 780 -12.17 -12.72 6.36
CA SER A 780 -11.19 -12.20 7.32
C SER A 780 -9.92 -11.59 6.71
N PHE A 781 -10.02 -11.04 5.50
CA PHE A 781 -9.02 -10.12 4.95
C PHE A 781 -9.12 -8.73 5.63
N ASP A 782 -7.99 -8.11 5.98
CA ASP A 782 -7.91 -6.76 6.56
C ASP A 782 -7.94 -5.67 5.48
N TYR A 783 -7.24 -5.93 4.36
CA TYR A 783 -7.17 -5.03 3.20
C TYR A 783 -7.33 -5.81 1.90
N ALA A 784 -8.12 -5.27 0.97
CA ALA A 784 -8.20 -5.77 -0.40
C ALA A 784 -8.10 -4.62 -1.40
N PHE A 785 -7.33 -4.77 -2.48
CA PHE A 785 -7.16 -3.76 -3.53
C PHE A 785 -7.77 -4.25 -4.85
N LEU A 786 -8.74 -3.51 -5.40
CA LEU A 786 -9.44 -3.92 -6.61
C LEU A 786 -8.67 -3.49 -7.87
N GLN A 787 -8.25 -4.46 -8.70
CA GLN A 787 -7.53 -4.21 -9.95
C GLN A 787 -8.53 -3.90 -11.09
N PRO A 788 -8.41 -2.77 -11.81
CA PRO A 788 -9.36 -2.41 -12.86
C PRO A 788 -9.45 -3.38 -14.05
N ASN A 789 -8.38 -4.09 -14.42
CA ASN A 789 -8.20 -4.62 -15.78
C ASN A 789 -8.48 -3.55 -16.86
N TYR A 790 -8.11 -2.30 -16.60
CA TYR A 790 -8.27 -1.19 -17.54
C TYR A 790 -7.02 -1.08 -18.43
N TYR A 791 -5.83 -1.24 -17.84
CA TYR A 791 -4.56 -1.35 -18.55
C TYR A 791 -4.47 -2.71 -19.25
N SER A 792 -5.13 -2.84 -20.40
CA SER A 792 -5.32 -4.11 -21.09
C SER A 792 -5.25 -3.96 -22.61
N ASP A 793 -4.86 -5.03 -23.30
CA ASP A 793 -4.91 -5.13 -24.76
C ASP A 793 -6.35 -5.06 -25.31
N LYS A 794 -7.34 -5.40 -24.46
CA LYS A 794 -8.78 -5.29 -24.74
C LYS A 794 -9.24 -3.83 -24.94
N PRO A 795 -10.34 -3.58 -25.67
CA PRO A 795 -10.91 -2.24 -25.89
C PRO A 795 -11.81 -1.79 -24.71
N VAL A 796 -11.28 -1.82 -23.49
CA VAL A 796 -12.00 -1.39 -22.28
C VAL A 796 -12.14 0.14 -22.27
N GLN A 797 -13.31 0.66 -21.89
CA GLN A 797 -13.58 2.10 -21.86
C GLN A 797 -13.45 2.67 -20.43
N LEU A 798 -13.58 3.99 -20.28
CA LEU A 798 -13.46 4.68 -18.99
C LEU A 798 -14.57 4.32 -17.98
N ASP A 799 -15.70 3.79 -18.46
CA ASP A 799 -16.80 3.26 -17.64
C ASP A 799 -16.34 2.14 -16.68
N ARG A 800 -15.29 1.38 -17.05
CA ARG A 800 -14.62 0.44 -16.16
C ARG A 800 -14.15 1.11 -14.88
N ILE A 801 -13.53 2.29 -14.98
CA ILE A 801 -13.03 2.99 -13.81
C ILE A 801 -14.21 3.37 -12.92
N GLU A 802 -15.25 4.02 -13.45
CA GLU A 802 -16.47 4.35 -12.69
C GLU A 802 -17.07 3.13 -11.96
N GLY A 803 -17.13 1.98 -12.64
CA GLY A 803 -17.58 0.71 -12.04
C GLY A 803 -16.66 0.17 -10.94
N VAL A 804 -15.33 0.29 -11.07
CA VAL A 804 -14.36 -0.04 -10.02
C VAL A 804 -14.60 0.81 -8.78
N LEU A 805 -14.87 2.11 -8.94
CA LEU A 805 -14.98 3.05 -7.82
C LEU A 805 -16.33 2.94 -7.07
N ASP A 806 -17.42 2.56 -7.73
CA ASP A 806 -18.67 2.11 -7.05
C ASP A 806 -18.37 0.94 -6.10
N VAL A 807 -17.71 -0.09 -6.62
CA VAL A 807 -17.41 -1.34 -5.89
C VAL A 807 -16.44 -1.07 -4.74
N VAL A 808 -15.41 -0.25 -4.97
CA VAL A 808 -14.46 0.19 -3.94
C VAL A 808 -15.15 0.96 -2.82
N SER A 809 -15.98 1.95 -3.15
CA SER A 809 -16.74 2.74 -2.16
C SER A 809 -17.71 1.87 -1.35
N LYS A 810 -18.39 0.95 -2.03
CA LYS A 810 -19.43 0.05 -1.48
C LYS A 810 -18.87 -1.02 -0.54
N TYR A 811 -17.69 -1.57 -0.84
CA TYR A 811 -17.08 -2.64 -0.04
C TYR A 811 -15.88 -2.18 0.82
N GLY A 812 -15.46 -0.92 0.71
CA GLY A 812 -14.38 -0.33 1.51
C GLY A 812 -12.99 -0.86 1.17
N MET A 813 -12.71 -1.00 -0.13
CA MET A 813 -11.46 -1.57 -0.68
C MET A 813 -10.45 -0.47 -1.05
N GLY A 814 -9.20 -0.85 -1.33
CA GLY A 814 -8.26 -0.03 -2.09
C GLY A 814 -8.41 -0.20 -3.61
N VAL A 815 -7.60 0.53 -4.39
CA VAL A 815 -7.50 0.38 -5.86
C VAL A 815 -6.08 -0.05 -6.22
N GLU A 816 -5.91 -0.89 -7.24
CA GLU A 816 -4.60 -1.04 -7.90
C GLU A 816 -4.48 -0.12 -9.12
N ILE A 817 -3.33 0.55 -9.24
CA ILE A 817 -2.93 1.32 -10.42
C ILE A 817 -2.04 0.44 -11.30
N GLU A 818 -2.42 0.27 -12.57
CA GLU A 818 -1.85 -0.73 -13.48
C GLU A 818 -0.92 -0.08 -14.53
N GLY A 819 0.30 -0.61 -14.74
CA GLY A 819 1.21 -0.19 -15.81
C GLY A 819 2.36 -1.17 -16.07
N ASP A 820 3.02 -1.07 -17.23
CA ASP A 820 4.22 -1.84 -17.56
C ASP A 820 5.06 -1.18 -18.67
N GLU A 821 6.10 -1.87 -19.14
CA GLU A 821 7.05 -1.45 -20.18
C GLU A 821 6.41 -1.06 -21.54
N ARG A 822 5.12 -1.33 -21.76
CA ARG A 822 4.38 -0.88 -22.96
C ARG A 822 4.12 0.63 -22.95
N MET A 823 4.08 1.28 -21.78
CA MET A 823 4.00 2.75 -21.66
C MET A 823 5.11 3.48 -22.44
N TYR A 824 6.24 2.82 -22.70
CA TYR A 824 7.39 3.37 -23.41
C TYR A 824 7.38 3.15 -24.93
N ARG A 825 6.42 2.36 -25.45
CA ARG A 825 6.49 1.79 -26.82
C ARG A 825 5.16 1.78 -27.56
N ASP A 826 4.05 1.98 -26.87
CA ASP A 826 2.70 1.99 -27.44
C ASP A 826 1.91 3.21 -26.91
N PRO A 827 1.48 4.14 -27.80
CA PRO A 827 0.65 5.29 -27.44
C PRO A 827 -0.59 4.90 -26.62
N LYS A 828 -1.21 3.77 -26.94
CA LYS A 828 -2.41 3.26 -26.27
C LYS A 828 -2.13 3.01 -24.78
N PHE A 829 -0.99 2.42 -24.44
CA PHE A 829 -0.67 2.10 -23.06
C PHE A 829 -0.19 3.31 -22.25
N TYR A 830 0.52 4.26 -22.87
CA TYR A 830 0.76 5.57 -22.25
C TYR A 830 -0.56 6.30 -21.95
N GLN A 831 -1.47 6.37 -22.92
CA GLN A 831 -2.80 6.97 -22.79
C GLN A 831 -3.62 6.29 -21.69
N THR A 832 -3.70 4.96 -21.71
CA THR A 832 -4.47 4.18 -20.73
C THR A 832 -3.92 4.38 -19.31
N TYR A 833 -2.59 4.43 -19.16
CA TYR A 833 -1.95 4.69 -17.88
C TYR A 833 -2.27 6.08 -17.31
N TYR A 834 -2.21 7.15 -18.10
CA TYR A 834 -2.56 8.48 -17.60
C TYR A 834 -4.07 8.66 -17.41
N ASN A 835 -4.91 8.00 -18.22
CA ASN A 835 -6.36 8.14 -18.13
C ASN A 835 -6.96 7.50 -16.87
N GLN A 836 -6.39 6.41 -16.33
CA GLN A 836 -6.78 5.94 -14.98
C GLN A 836 -6.42 6.94 -13.88
N LEU A 837 -5.24 7.58 -13.94
CA LEU A 837 -4.80 8.56 -12.94
C LEU A 837 -5.72 9.78 -12.94
N VAL A 838 -6.04 10.31 -14.12
CA VAL A 838 -6.97 11.43 -14.33
C VAL A 838 -8.38 11.07 -13.84
N ALA A 839 -8.90 9.88 -14.18
CA ALA A 839 -10.23 9.45 -13.76
C ALA A 839 -10.34 9.29 -12.23
N ALA A 840 -9.37 8.63 -11.60
CA ALA A 840 -9.35 8.44 -10.15
C ALA A 840 -9.07 9.75 -9.37
N HIS A 841 -8.25 10.66 -9.93
CA HIS A 841 -8.02 12.01 -9.36
C HIS A 841 -9.28 12.89 -9.44
N LYS A 842 -10.00 12.89 -10.57
CA LYS A 842 -11.29 13.61 -10.73
C LYS A 842 -12.36 13.17 -9.72
N LEU A 843 -12.26 11.93 -9.25
CA LEU A 843 -13.16 11.34 -8.24
C LEU A 843 -12.53 11.36 -6.82
N GLY A 844 -11.42 12.09 -6.64
CA GLY A 844 -10.81 12.43 -5.36
C GLY A 844 -10.11 11.27 -4.64
N MET A 845 -9.78 10.19 -5.34
CA MET A 845 -9.28 8.97 -4.69
C MET A 845 -7.78 9.00 -4.41
N ASP A 846 -7.01 9.79 -5.15
CA ASP A 846 -5.59 10.09 -4.94
C ASP A 846 -5.21 10.45 -3.48
N LYS A 847 -6.12 11.09 -2.74
CA LYS A 847 -5.96 11.49 -1.32
C LYS A 847 -6.80 10.70 -0.32
N ASN A 848 -7.90 10.09 -0.76
CA ASN A 848 -8.92 9.56 0.15
C ASN A 848 -8.98 8.01 0.18
N ASN A 849 -8.11 7.35 -0.57
CA ASN A 849 -8.08 5.90 -0.72
C ASN A 849 -6.65 5.33 -0.52
N ILE A 850 -6.55 4.01 -0.34
CA ILE A 850 -5.29 3.27 -0.28
C ILE A 850 -5.01 2.57 -1.61
N HIS A 851 -3.74 2.49 -1.99
CA HIS A 851 -3.35 2.08 -3.34
C HIS A 851 -2.32 0.95 -3.37
N ALA A 852 -2.56 0.00 -4.26
CA ALA A 852 -1.56 -0.93 -4.78
C ALA A 852 -1.06 -0.42 -6.13
N TYR A 853 0.17 -0.78 -6.50
CA TYR A 853 0.78 -0.34 -7.75
C TYR A 853 1.47 -1.51 -8.46
N TYR A 854 0.91 -1.89 -9.61
CA TYR A 854 1.52 -2.83 -10.53
C TYR A 854 2.30 -2.06 -11.60
N TYR A 855 3.63 -2.24 -11.63
CA TYR A 855 4.52 -1.66 -12.64
C TYR A 855 5.32 -2.75 -13.39
N GLY A 856 4.69 -3.90 -13.65
CA GLY A 856 5.33 -5.08 -14.24
C GLY A 856 6.44 -5.64 -13.34
N SER A 857 7.65 -5.78 -13.90
CA SER A 857 8.85 -6.17 -13.12
C SER A 857 9.56 -4.94 -12.53
N LYS A 858 10.19 -4.13 -13.37
CA LYS A 858 11.07 -3.01 -12.96
C LYS A 858 10.78 -1.69 -13.70
N THR A 859 9.65 -1.60 -14.39
CA THR A 859 9.31 -0.48 -15.29
C THR A 859 9.55 0.87 -14.62
N LEU A 860 8.97 1.10 -13.43
CA LEU A 860 9.08 2.39 -12.74
C LEU A 860 10.54 2.79 -12.41
N ILE A 861 11.47 1.84 -12.31
CA ILE A 861 12.91 2.11 -12.13
C ILE A 861 13.55 2.63 -13.43
N GLU A 862 13.10 2.18 -14.61
CA GLU A 862 13.54 2.74 -15.89
C GLU A 862 13.08 4.20 -16.02
N SER A 863 11.81 4.50 -15.73
CA SER A 863 11.29 5.87 -15.63
C SER A 863 12.09 6.73 -14.63
N ALA A 864 12.34 6.22 -13.43
CA ALA A 864 13.09 6.96 -12.41
C ALA A 864 14.54 7.26 -12.81
N ASN A 865 15.17 6.43 -13.65
CA ASN A 865 16.54 6.61 -14.15
C ASN A 865 16.60 7.36 -15.49
N SER A 866 15.47 7.56 -16.18
CA SER A 866 15.47 8.12 -17.53
C SER A 866 15.83 9.60 -17.56
N LYS A 867 16.48 9.99 -18.66
CA LYS A 867 16.73 11.39 -19.06
C LYS A 867 15.74 11.88 -20.12
N ASP A 868 14.96 10.97 -20.68
CA ASP A 868 13.83 11.29 -21.55
C ASP A 868 12.70 11.89 -20.68
N PRO A 869 12.21 13.09 -20.98
CA PRO A 869 11.24 13.77 -20.12
C PRO A 869 9.88 13.07 -20.08
N VAL A 870 9.49 12.36 -21.14
CA VAL A 870 8.19 11.68 -21.25
C VAL A 870 8.20 10.38 -20.46
N MET A 871 9.29 9.61 -20.54
CA MET A 871 9.50 8.45 -19.66
C MET A 871 9.71 8.85 -18.19
N ARG A 872 10.43 9.94 -17.94
CA ARG A 872 10.70 10.46 -16.59
C ARG A 872 9.42 10.96 -15.91
N ALA A 873 8.54 11.63 -16.65
CA ALA A 873 7.26 12.13 -16.14
C ALA A 873 6.37 11.04 -15.54
N ILE A 874 6.45 9.78 -16.02
CA ILE A 874 5.69 8.66 -15.44
C ILE A 874 6.06 8.47 -13.96
N TYR A 875 7.34 8.55 -13.59
CA TYR A 875 7.78 8.43 -12.19
C TYR A 875 7.43 9.67 -11.36
N ASP A 876 7.67 10.87 -11.89
CA ASP A 876 7.43 12.11 -11.16
C ASP A 876 5.93 12.38 -10.96
N ASP A 877 5.09 12.07 -11.96
CA ASP A 877 3.64 12.22 -11.85
C ASP A 877 3.00 11.08 -11.03
N THR A 878 3.57 9.87 -11.00
CA THR A 878 3.20 8.85 -10.00
C THR A 878 3.35 9.43 -8.60
N TYR A 879 4.51 10.01 -8.30
CA TYR A 879 4.79 10.61 -6.99
C TYR A 879 3.88 11.80 -6.68
N LYS A 880 3.61 12.69 -7.66
CA LYS A 880 2.60 13.75 -7.50
C LYS A 880 1.24 13.16 -7.12
N TRP A 881 0.80 12.09 -7.80
CA TRP A 881 -0.49 11.45 -7.57
C TRP A 881 -0.56 10.81 -6.17
N MET A 882 0.49 10.11 -5.73
CA MET A 882 0.64 9.59 -4.35
C MET A 882 0.59 10.66 -3.24
N ARG A 883 0.75 11.94 -3.58
CA ARG A 883 0.66 13.09 -2.67
C ARG A 883 -0.53 13.99 -3.00
N GLY A 884 -1.37 13.59 -3.95
CA GLY A 884 -2.48 14.35 -4.52
C GLY A 884 -2.11 15.77 -4.97
N ARG A 885 -0.92 15.89 -5.56
CA ARG A 885 -0.40 17.08 -6.25
C ARG A 885 -0.39 16.87 -7.78
N PHE A 886 -1.12 15.86 -8.26
CA PHE A 886 -1.31 15.59 -9.68
C PHE A 886 -2.05 16.77 -10.32
N ASP A 887 -1.55 17.19 -11.48
CA ASP A 887 -1.83 18.48 -12.11
C ASP A 887 -2.41 18.34 -13.54
N ARG A 888 -2.67 17.10 -13.99
CA ARG A 888 -3.29 16.81 -15.28
C ARG A 888 -4.80 16.62 -15.12
N GLU A 889 -5.59 17.59 -15.59
CA GLU A 889 -7.06 17.53 -15.57
C GLU A 889 -7.69 16.95 -16.85
N GLU A 890 -6.97 16.93 -17.98
CA GLU A 890 -7.49 16.46 -19.26
C GLU A 890 -7.19 14.97 -19.50
N TYR A 891 -8.09 14.28 -20.21
CA TYR A 891 -7.84 12.92 -20.67
C TYR A 891 -6.97 12.95 -21.93
N PHE A 892 -6.02 12.03 -22.04
CA PHE A 892 -5.19 11.87 -23.22
C PHE A 892 -5.99 11.21 -24.34
N GLU A 893 -5.81 11.72 -25.55
CA GLU A 893 -6.06 11.03 -26.82
C GLU A 893 -4.71 10.93 -27.55
N ALA A 894 -4.17 9.71 -27.71
CA ALA A 894 -2.83 9.50 -28.21
C ALA A 894 -2.83 8.61 -29.48
N THR A 895 -2.59 9.24 -30.64
CA THR A 895 -2.28 8.51 -31.88
C THR A 895 -0.78 8.22 -32.02
N GLU A 896 0.06 8.95 -31.30
CA GLU A 896 1.53 8.83 -31.23
C GLU A 896 1.98 8.96 -29.78
N LEU A 897 3.23 8.57 -29.46
CA LEU A 897 3.81 8.81 -28.13
C LEU A 897 4.13 10.32 -28.00
N PRO A 898 4.00 10.93 -26.80
CA PRO A 898 4.32 12.35 -26.59
C PRO A 898 5.80 12.71 -26.77
#